data_AF-V2XLB4-F1
#
_entry.id   AF-V2XLB4-F1
#
_cell.length_a   1.000
_cell.length_b   1.000
_cell.length_c   1.000
_cell.angle_alpha   90.00
_cell.angle_beta   90.00
_cell.angle_gamma   90.00
#
_symmetry.space_group_name_H-M   'P 1'
#
loop_
_entity.id
_entity.type
_entity.pdbx_description
1 polymer ?
#
loop_
_entity_poly.entity_id
_entity_poly.type
_entity_poly.pdbx_seq_one_letter_code
_entity_poly.pdbx_strand_id
1 'polypeptide(L)'
;MKVTPGSPSKGKLKEESSWNSGWYDFYPAIEHPRRPVEWSDSSIIFTGHGMRPVICGRYFSSSKQFILPSPPPLQTEPDSYEPVSVISVSPDDEWLFAYFPGHNVPGVCCFWKRGVELDKWTVRDWWTTPAGVVKAEWIGSGREWICDPVSGKPTRLPFRGPRTPVSTATVLLVTENRQVILCYFRHGASNFKMLSCSLSKPSFTNESTSKTETEVANDLNTVRICTSAALALNYYDSFIIVATRSQKYPLPLTNGQYNPIDISAPIDLDQTRMEVLRNIPEDYEEESTIDLCAVQLNFNGAMMSLITHPLPSIHTKEAKLKDMHFAVQPKTDPAAPGGLYLVANYFEFQDYTTVPVSSVECYSLARSTENPNAWVVNQESSRKFDEGVVTFVTPCKPISGTWGVIAGVYWKSGTQPRASAKLKETPVGSLHILSIPTLTNDEEWETSPILKASDKPGQDVCINVIASPNNTLLCTVSASVWTTQTSLQGIPQRKLKMVDSLSAALVAAILSQRATTDISHQLSHHSLSSNVISDVLVHCFSVLDDHHKASARTWIQQVGVCLETYRLKASRTTHKHEREEADARWQIAHDICSLTACNLIFEECKEGEDFNTDAVWQLVDVSTWIMAFLEKMMRECILQWDLASSAHSDDPSDIPPDMLHFAHPQASRNVLDAVMNVKKFREFLGALTARSENSQIAKDVLIDQVDCSGIDLAGVIPILNELHDSLQTVDAAQARQWLASCKPIGAQQHLRTHLPRILQPKILDRSRIFIKPSDLLDGLSGEQPRTTCHSRGRQFWIQCTSFPRVTEDLLTMPKATIPSLPISGLFGIKKPSGPTSMSLLNQLQPLFSGSKLFASPEKLEQLQSAKAKRRRMKRGGDVKLGQGGTLDPLADGVLVLGVGKGTKQLTQFLDCTKEYRTTCLLGCETDSYDSEGAKVRTAPWKHVTKEDVEKALSQFAGEIKQTPPIFSALKMDGKPLYEYARKGVPLPRPIEPRSVTVHNLKLEEWLGGNHSFKWPEKSLSEEEKKAVEKAIQGVDGSATIKDEPETQIEGASDVPTAFVLSMKVSGGTYVRSIVHDLAHAVGSAGHVVTLTRSRQGRFVLEESGEENDRRCLSWDVFEKALSQSAESSERDEDGWTEWEREVLQHIEIIQEK
;
A
#
# COMPACT_ATOMS: atom_id res chain seq x y z
N MET A 1 -27.40 -54.98 46.28
CA MET A 1 -28.46 -53.97 46.05
C MET A 1 -28.24 -53.34 44.69
N LYS A 2 -29.26 -53.31 43.82
CA LYS A 2 -29.24 -52.59 42.53
C LYS A 2 -29.09 -51.09 42.78
N VAL A 3 -28.18 -50.43 42.08
CA VAL A 3 -28.23 -48.97 41.88
C VAL A 3 -28.12 -48.70 40.39
N THR A 4 -29.25 -48.28 39.83
CA THR A 4 -29.44 -47.74 38.48
C THR A 4 -29.04 -46.26 38.42
N PRO A 5 -28.78 -45.71 37.21
CA PRO A 5 -27.92 -44.55 36.98
C PRO A 5 -28.66 -43.20 37.10
N GLY A 6 -27.96 -42.21 37.65
CA GLY A 6 -28.29 -40.80 37.51
C GLY A 6 -27.69 -40.24 36.21
N SER A 7 -28.49 -39.48 35.46
CA SER A 7 -28.16 -38.87 34.16
C SER A 7 -26.88 -38.00 34.20
N PRO A 8 -26.00 -38.08 33.18
CA PRO A 8 -24.88 -37.16 33.07
C PRO A 8 -25.37 -35.80 32.59
N SER A 9 -24.97 -34.76 33.32
CA SER A 9 -25.08 -33.36 32.91
C SER A 9 -24.47 -33.17 31.53
N LYS A 10 -25.28 -32.77 30.54
CA LYS A 10 -24.82 -32.33 29.21
C LYS A 10 -24.09 -30.98 29.34
N GLY A 11 -22.83 -31.04 29.75
CA GLY A 11 -21.84 -30.01 29.53
C GLY A 11 -20.63 -30.67 28.89
N LYS A 12 -20.62 -30.81 27.55
CA LYS A 12 -19.39 -31.18 26.85
C LYS A 12 -18.45 -29.98 26.93
N LEU A 13 -17.38 -30.09 27.72
CA LEU A 13 -16.15 -29.36 27.48
C LEU A 13 -15.73 -29.64 26.03
N LYS A 14 -15.78 -28.62 25.17
CA LYS A 14 -15.25 -28.71 23.79
C LYS A 14 -13.72 -28.63 23.88
N GLU A 15 -13.05 -29.70 23.44
CA GLU A 15 -11.59 -29.85 23.39
C GLU A 15 -10.91 -28.76 22.53
N GLU A 16 -9.68 -28.37 22.90
CA GLU A 16 -8.80 -27.49 22.13
C GLU A 16 -8.35 -28.21 20.85
N SER A 17 -8.42 -27.55 19.68
CA SER A 17 -7.99 -28.16 18.42
C SER A 17 -6.46 -28.12 18.30
N SER A 18 -5.84 -29.29 18.16
CA SER A 18 -4.41 -29.44 17.83
C SER A 18 -4.19 -29.56 16.32
N TRP A 19 -3.07 -29.06 15.82
CA TRP A 19 -2.61 -29.25 14.43
C TRP A 19 -1.33 -30.09 14.40
N ASN A 20 -1.19 -30.90 13.35
CA ASN A 20 -0.03 -31.75 13.09
C ASN A 20 0.37 -31.59 11.62
N SER A 21 1.65 -31.36 11.34
CA SER A 21 2.18 -31.28 9.98
C SER A 21 2.61 -32.67 9.48
N GLY A 22 2.44 -32.93 8.19
CA GLY A 22 2.93 -34.11 7.49
C GLY A 22 4.20 -33.83 6.69
N TRP A 23 4.82 -34.88 6.14
CA TRP A 23 5.99 -34.73 5.26
C TRP A 23 5.69 -33.88 4.01
N TYR A 24 4.46 -33.99 3.49
CA TYR A 24 3.99 -33.27 2.31
C TYR A 24 3.87 -31.76 2.53
N ASP A 25 3.77 -31.29 3.79
CA ASP A 25 3.76 -29.85 4.09
C ASP A 25 5.16 -29.23 3.92
N PHE A 26 6.22 -30.03 4.12
CA PHE A 26 7.62 -29.60 3.97
C PHE A 26 8.21 -29.91 2.59
N TYR A 27 7.59 -30.80 1.83
CA TYR A 27 8.05 -31.20 0.50
C TYR A 27 8.19 -30.02 -0.50
N PRO A 28 7.26 -29.03 -0.54
CA PRO A 28 7.39 -27.84 -1.37
C PRO A 28 8.59 -26.94 -1.05
N ALA A 29 9.24 -27.13 0.12
CA ALA A 29 10.46 -26.39 0.42
C ALA A 29 11.62 -26.86 -0.49
N ILE A 30 11.62 -28.11 -0.96
CA ILE A 30 12.68 -28.65 -1.82
C ILE A 30 12.28 -28.61 -3.30
N GLU A 31 11.01 -28.84 -3.62
CA GLU A 31 10.56 -28.82 -5.01
C GLU A 31 10.40 -27.41 -5.60
N HIS A 32 10.56 -27.34 -6.92
CA HIS A 32 10.29 -26.14 -7.72
C HIS A 32 8.76 -25.92 -7.83
N PRO A 33 8.25 -24.68 -7.74
CA PRO A 33 8.95 -23.45 -8.12
C PRO A 33 9.47 -22.62 -6.93
N ARG A 34 10.75 -22.23 -7.00
CA ARG A 34 11.30 -21.21 -6.11
C ARG A 34 10.56 -19.89 -6.33
N ARG A 35 9.96 -19.35 -5.28
CA ARG A 35 9.39 -18.01 -5.30
C ARG A 35 10.42 -17.03 -4.77
N PRO A 36 11.09 -16.25 -5.63
CA PRO A 36 12.10 -15.30 -5.20
C PRO A 36 11.46 -14.17 -4.40
N VAL A 37 12.17 -13.75 -3.36
CA VAL A 37 11.88 -12.56 -2.56
C VAL A 37 13.18 -11.80 -2.33
N GLU A 38 13.12 -10.49 -2.54
CA GLU A 38 14.24 -9.58 -2.30
C GLU A 38 13.76 -8.36 -1.56
N TRP A 39 14.59 -7.84 -0.64
CA TRP A 39 14.28 -6.63 0.13
C TRP A 39 15.37 -5.59 -0.11
N SER A 40 15.01 -4.52 -0.81
CA SER A 40 15.91 -3.45 -1.23
C SER A 40 16.31 -2.54 -0.06
N ASP A 41 17.44 -1.84 -0.18
CA ASP A 41 17.96 -0.95 0.88
C ASP A 41 17.08 0.30 1.09
N SER A 42 16.24 0.65 0.12
CA SER A 42 15.16 1.66 0.19
C SER A 42 13.84 1.09 0.75
N SER A 43 13.87 -0.12 1.32
CA SER A 43 12.73 -0.79 1.96
C SER A 43 11.57 -1.16 1.02
N ILE A 44 11.89 -1.60 -0.20
CA ILE A 44 10.92 -2.20 -1.13
C ILE A 44 11.08 -3.72 -1.12
N ILE A 45 9.97 -4.43 -0.98
CA ILE A 45 9.93 -5.89 -1.05
C ILE A 45 9.50 -6.30 -2.46
N PHE A 46 10.38 -6.97 -3.21
CA PHE A 46 10.09 -7.53 -4.51
C PHE A 46 9.76 -9.01 -4.40
N THR A 47 8.68 -9.44 -5.06
CA THR A 47 8.22 -10.83 -5.07
C THR A 47 7.75 -11.24 -6.45
N GLY A 48 7.92 -12.51 -6.78
CA GLY A 48 7.29 -13.10 -7.96
C GLY A 48 5.78 -13.33 -7.76
N HIS A 49 4.98 -13.04 -8.79
CA HIS A 49 3.57 -13.43 -8.81
C HIS A 49 3.46 -14.97 -8.89
N GLY A 50 2.60 -15.59 -8.08
CA GLY A 50 2.56 -17.06 -7.95
C GLY A 50 2.17 -17.87 -9.20
N MET A 51 1.66 -17.23 -10.25
CA MET A 51 1.17 -17.87 -11.49
C MET A 51 1.52 -17.14 -12.80
N ARG A 52 2.03 -15.91 -12.74
CA ARG A 52 2.24 -15.07 -13.95
C ARG A 52 3.69 -14.61 -13.99
N PRO A 53 4.30 -14.41 -15.18
CA PRO A 53 5.66 -13.90 -15.32
C PRO A 53 5.71 -12.39 -15.01
N VAL A 54 5.39 -12.03 -13.76
CA VAL A 54 5.26 -10.64 -13.29
C VAL A 54 5.95 -10.50 -11.93
N ILE A 55 6.64 -9.37 -11.74
CA ILE A 55 7.28 -9.00 -10.48
C ILE A 55 6.41 -7.94 -9.78
N CYS A 56 6.09 -8.18 -8.52
CA CYS A 56 5.34 -7.27 -7.66
C CYS A 56 6.29 -6.61 -6.66
N GLY A 57 6.35 -5.28 -6.67
CA GLY A 57 7.00 -4.47 -5.65
C GLY A 57 6.00 -4.01 -4.59
N ARG A 58 6.40 -4.01 -3.33
CA ARG A 58 5.59 -3.51 -2.22
C ARG A 58 6.44 -2.62 -1.32
N TYR A 59 5.97 -1.41 -1.07
CA TYR A 59 6.54 -0.53 -0.07
C TYR A 59 6.30 -1.10 1.32
N PHE A 60 7.35 -1.25 2.11
CA PHE A 60 7.20 -1.74 3.48
C PHE A 60 6.42 -0.76 4.37
N SER A 61 6.74 0.53 4.31
CA SER A 61 6.17 1.57 5.18
C SER A 61 4.68 1.83 4.95
N SER A 62 4.24 1.91 3.68
CA SER A 62 2.86 2.24 3.31
C SER A 62 2.02 1.01 2.92
N SER A 63 2.66 -0.15 2.70
CA SER A 63 2.04 -1.33 2.07
C SER A 63 1.48 -1.12 0.66
N LYS A 64 1.72 0.04 0.03
CA LYS A 64 1.36 0.30 -1.38
C LYS A 64 2.10 -0.69 -2.28
N GLN A 65 1.38 -1.25 -3.25
CA GLN A 65 1.92 -2.22 -4.20
C GLN A 65 2.01 -1.61 -5.59
N PHE A 66 3.01 -2.05 -6.36
CA PHE A 66 3.18 -1.72 -7.77
C PHE A 66 3.73 -2.94 -8.53
N ILE A 67 3.63 -2.90 -9.86
CA ILE A 67 4.07 -3.98 -10.74
C ILE A 67 5.14 -3.44 -11.66
N LEU A 68 6.23 -4.20 -11.84
CA LEU A 68 7.28 -3.83 -12.80
C LEU A 68 6.77 -4.02 -14.24
N PRO A 69 7.17 -3.16 -15.19
CA PRO A 69 6.80 -3.32 -16.58
C PRO A 69 7.41 -4.59 -17.17
N SER A 70 6.60 -5.39 -17.86
CA SER A 70 7.05 -6.62 -18.52
C SER A 70 7.93 -6.30 -19.74
N PRO A 71 9.03 -7.04 -19.98
CA PRO A 71 9.83 -6.91 -21.20
C PRO A 71 9.07 -7.43 -22.44
N PRO A 72 9.46 -7.02 -23.66
CA PRO A 72 8.74 -7.34 -24.89
C PRO A 72 8.36 -8.82 -25.10
N PRO A 73 9.25 -9.83 -24.87
CA PRO A 73 8.88 -11.23 -25.06
C PRO A 73 7.72 -11.69 -24.16
N LEU A 74 7.69 -11.19 -22.92
CA LEU A 74 6.63 -11.48 -21.96
C LEU A 74 5.32 -10.76 -22.30
N GLN A 75 5.37 -9.66 -23.07
CA GLN A 75 4.18 -8.97 -23.54
C GLN A 75 3.56 -9.68 -24.76
N THR A 76 4.40 -10.25 -25.64
CA THR A 76 3.94 -10.92 -26.86
C THR A 76 3.37 -12.30 -26.58
N GLU A 77 4.04 -13.11 -25.75
CA GLU A 77 3.67 -14.51 -25.50
C GLU A 77 3.77 -14.87 -24.01
N PRO A 78 2.94 -14.28 -23.13
CA PRO A 78 3.04 -14.49 -21.68
C PRO A 78 2.85 -15.95 -21.25
N ASP A 79 2.04 -16.72 -21.98
CA ASP A 79 1.73 -18.12 -21.66
C ASP A 79 2.91 -19.08 -21.97
N SER A 80 3.91 -18.62 -22.72
CA SER A 80 5.13 -19.36 -23.01
C SER A 80 6.16 -19.29 -21.88
N TYR A 81 5.89 -18.55 -20.80
CA TYR A 81 6.84 -18.31 -19.71
C TYR A 81 6.26 -18.62 -18.33
N GLU A 82 7.12 -19.14 -17.46
CA GLU A 82 6.80 -19.43 -16.07
C GLU A 82 6.96 -18.19 -15.17
N PRO A 83 6.41 -18.22 -13.94
CA PRO A 83 6.72 -17.23 -12.92
C PRO A 83 8.23 -17.03 -12.74
N VAL A 84 8.61 -15.79 -12.40
CA VAL A 84 10.00 -15.42 -12.13
C VAL A 84 10.64 -16.34 -11.09
N SER A 85 11.83 -16.86 -11.39
CA SER A 85 12.55 -17.80 -10.51
C SER A 85 13.72 -17.14 -9.78
N VAL A 86 14.29 -16.06 -10.34
CA VAL A 86 15.37 -15.27 -9.73
C VAL A 86 15.02 -13.79 -9.78
N ILE A 87 15.17 -13.10 -8.65
CA ILE A 87 15.14 -11.64 -8.54
C ILE A 87 16.40 -11.25 -7.77
N SER A 88 17.05 -10.16 -8.15
CA SER A 88 18.18 -9.59 -7.41
C SER A 88 18.23 -8.08 -7.60
N VAL A 89 18.36 -7.32 -6.52
CA VAL A 89 18.40 -5.85 -6.54
C VAL A 89 19.82 -5.37 -6.24
N SER A 90 20.27 -4.34 -6.94
CA SER A 90 21.61 -3.80 -6.73
C SER A 90 21.73 -3.09 -5.36
N PRO A 91 22.92 -3.08 -4.73
CA PRO A 91 23.10 -2.46 -3.40
C PRO A 91 22.88 -0.95 -3.33
N ASP A 92 22.83 -0.27 -4.48
CA ASP A 92 22.49 1.15 -4.61
C ASP A 92 21.01 1.39 -4.93
N ASP A 93 20.21 0.32 -5.02
CA ASP A 93 18.80 0.31 -5.39
C ASP A 93 18.50 0.92 -6.77
N GLU A 94 19.50 1.08 -7.65
CA GLU A 94 19.30 1.68 -8.98
C GLU A 94 18.90 0.65 -10.04
N TRP A 95 19.25 -0.63 -9.84
CA TRP A 95 19.09 -1.69 -10.82
C TRP A 95 18.42 -2.92 -10.21
N LEU A 96 17.60 -3.57 -11.03
CA LEU A 96 16.98 -4.85 -10.70
C LEU A 96 17.20 -5.82 -11.83
N PHE A 97 17.62 -7.04 -11.50
CA PHE A 97 17.75 -8.16 -12.41
C PHE A 97 16.69 -9.22 -12.09
N ALA A 98 16.11 -9.82 -13.13
CA ALA A 98 15.27 -11.00 -12.97
C ALA A 98 15.37 -11.98 -14.14
N TYR A 99 15.05 -13.25 -13.85
CA TYR A 99 14.98 -14.33 -14.83
C TYR A 99 13.61 -15.02 -14.82
N PHE A 100 13.03 -15.18 -16.01
CA PHE A 100 11.77 -15.88 -16.26
C PHE A 100 12.05 -17.16 -17.06
N PRO A 101 11.80 -18.35 -16.50
CA PRO A 101 11.93 -19.61 -17.22
C PRO A 101 10.94 -19.66 -18.40
N GLY A 102 11.35 -20.27 -19.51
CA GLY A 102 10.51 -20.47 -20.69
C GLY A 102 10.02 -21.90 -20.80
N HIS A 103 8.77 -22.09 -21.22
CA HIS A 103 8.17 -23.39 -21.49
C HIS A 103 8.32 -23.73 -22.98
N ASN A 104 9.21 -24.67 -23.31
CA ASN A 104 9.59 -25.00 -24.70
C ASN A 104 10.17 -23.82 -25.52
N VAL A 105 10.49 -22.70 -24.86
CA VAL A 105 11.19 -21.55 -25.42
C VAL A 105 12.36 -21.16 -24.51
N PRO A 106 13.43 -20.53 -25.02
CA PRO A 106 14.49 -20.00 -24.18
C PRO A 106 13.95 -19.01 -23.13
N GLY A 107 14.41 -19.13 -21.88
CA GLY A 107 14.02 -18.21 -20.81
C GLY A 107 14.53 -16.79 -21.03
N VAL A 108 13.94 -15.83 -20.33
CA VAL A 108 14.21 -14.38 -20.51
C VAL A 108 14.90 -13.81 -19.28
N CYS A 109 16.05 -13.20 -19.50
CA CYS A 109 16.75 -12.34 -18.54
C CYS A 109 16.37 -10.89 -18.81
N CYS A 110 16.13 -10.10 -17.75
CA CYS A 110 15.73 -8.70 -17.89
C CYS A 110 16.38 -7.82 -16.81
N PHE A 111 16.77 -6.60 -17.20
CA PHE A 111 17.24 -5.53 -16.34
C PHE A 111 16.27 -4.36 -16.34
N TRP A 112 15.97 -3.87 -15.15
CA TRP A 112 15.28 -2.61 -14.95
C TRP A 112 16.22 -1.58 -14.34
N LYS A 113 16.03 -0.32 -14.75
CA LYS A 113 16.62 0.84 -14.10
C LYS A 113 15.52 1.56 -13.32
N ARG A 114 15.80 1.93 -12.07
CA ARG A 114 14.91 2.76 -11.25
C ARG A 114 14.90 4.19 -11.79
N GLY A 115 13.71 4.78 -11.89
CA GLY A 115 13.50 6.19 -12.17
C GLY A 115 13.64 7.04 -10.90
N VAL A 116 13.23 8.30 -10.98
CA VAL A 116 13.26 9.22 -9.84
C VAL A 116 12.33 8.74 -8.71
N GLU A 117 11.13 8.30 -9.07
CA GLU A 117 10.17 7.73 -8.13
C GLU A 117 10.51 6.26 -7.83
N LEU A 118 10.36 5.86 -6.57
CA LEU A 118 10.69 4.49 -6.11
C LEU A 118 9.88 3.38 -6.81
N ASP A 119 8.66 3.66 -7.28
CA ASP A 119 7.77 2.73 -7.99
C ASP A 119 7.89 2.83 -9.51
N LYS A 120 8.67 3.78 -10.03
CA LYS A 120 8.85 3.96 -11.46
C LYS A 120 10.09 3.22 -11.92
N TRP A 121 9.90 2.07 -12.54
CA TRP A 121 10.96 1.25 -13.11
C TRP A 121 10.84 1.20 -14.63
N THR A 122 11.96 1.23 -15.34
CA THR A 122 11.98 1.12 -16.81
C THR A 122 12.79 -0.09 -17.24
N VAL A 123 12.26 -0.87 -18.19
CA VAL A 123 13.03 -1.97 -18.82
C VAL A 123 14.19 -1.33 -19.57
N ARG A 124 15.41 -1.64 -19.16
CA ARG A 124 16.62 -1.10 -19.78
C ARG A 124 17.17 -2.05 -20.83
N ASP A 125 17.28 -3.32 -20.49
CA ASP A 125 17.82 -4.35 -21.38
C ASP A 125 17.25 -5.73 -21.07
N TRP A 126 17.24 -6.62 -22.05
CA TRP A 126 16.78 -8.00 -21.89
C TRP A 126 17.38 -8.91 -22.98
N TRP A 127 17.52 -10.20 -22.67
CA TRP A 127 17.97 -11.21 -23.62
C TRP A 127 17.40 -12.58 -23.28
N THR A 128 17.39 -13.47 -24.26
CA THR A 128 16.98 -14.86 -24.07
C THR A 128 18.19 -15.76 -23.84
N THR A 129 18.05 -16.75 -22.96
CA THR A 129 19.08 -17.75 -22.69
C THR A 129 18.48 -19.16 -22.72
N PRO A 130 19.12 -20.13 -23.42
CA PRO A 130 18.65 -21.52 -23.43
C PRO A 130 18.95 -22.23 -22.11
N ALA A 131 19.98 -21.80 -21.36
CA ALA A 131 20.27 -22.29 -20.03
C ALA A 131 19.62 -21.38 -18.98
N GLY A 132 18.93 -21.95 -18.01
CA GLY A 132 18.31 -21.17 -16.94
C GLY A 132 19.31 -20.51 -16.00
N VAL A 133 18.87 -19.46 -15.31
CA VAL A 133 19.66 -18.77 -14.28
C VAL A 133 19.26 -19.31 -12.92
N VAL A 134 20.26 -19.79 -12.15
CA VAL A 134 20.07 -20.41 -10.83
C VAL A 134 20.21 -19.37 -9.72
N LYS A 135 21.18 -18.46 -9.84
CA LYS A 135 21.48 -17.42 -8.83
C LYS A 135 22.06 -16.18 -9.50
N ALA A 136 21.72 -15.01 -8.96
CA ALA A 136 22.28 -13.72 -9.34
C ALA A 136 22.75 -12.97 -8.08
N GLU A 137 23.93 -12.36 -8.13
CA GLU A 137 24.49 -11.58 -7.03
C GLU A 137 25.20 -10.34 -7.58
N TRP A 138 24.97 -9.18 -6.96
CA TRP A 138 25.59 -7.92 -7.36
C TRP A 138 26.95 -7.71 -6.68
N ILE A 139 27.90 -7.16 -7.42
CA ILE A 139 29.26 -6.83 -6.99
C ILE A 139 29.41 -5.31 -6.94
N GLY A 140 30.23 -4.82 -6.01
CA GLY A 140 30.51 -3.38 -5.87
C GLY A 140 29.73 -2.72 -4.74
N SER A 141 29.23 -3.49 -3.78
CA SER A 141 28.60 -2.96 -2.57
C SER A 141 29.53 -1.96 -1.86
N GLY A 142 28.96 -0.87 -1.35
CA GLY A 142 29.66 0.07 -0.50
C GLY A 142 30.23 -0.58 0.76
N ARG A 143 31.15 0.11 1.45
CA ARG A 143 31.61 -0.34 2.77
C ARG A 143 30.46 -0.29 3.76
N GLU A 144 30.24 -1.40 4.45
CA GLU A 144 29.25 -1.50 5.52
C GLU A 144 29.73 -0.76 6.78
N TRP A 145 28.78 -0.24 7.54
CA TRP A 145 29.02 0.28 8.89
C TRP A 145 28.45 -0.65 9.94
N ILE A 146 29.21 -0.87 11.00
CA ILE A 146 28.73 -1.50 12.23
C ILE A 146 28.83 -0.49 13.37
N CYS A 147 27.92 -0.57 14.32
CA CYS A 147 28.01 0.17 15.58
C CYS A 147 27.97 -0.84 16.71
N ASP A 148 28.95 -0.77 17.61
CA ASP A 148 28.93 -1.57 18.84
C ASP A 148 27.91 -0.94 19.81
N PRO A 149 26.88 -1.67 20.28
CA PRO A 149 25.88 -1.18 21.21
C PRO A 149 26.45 -0.81 22.57
N VAL A 150 27.56 -1.42 22.99
CA VAL A 150 28.13 -1.15 24.31
C VAL A 150 29.04 0.08 24.28
N SER A 151 29.96 0.17 23.32
CA SER A 151 30.83 1.35 23.19
C SER A 151 30.20 2.52 22.44
N GLY A 152 29.08 2.31 21.75
CA GLY A 152 28.42 3.31 20.90
C GLY A 152 29.28 3.77 19.71
N LYS A 153 30.41 3.11 19.43
CA LYS A 153 31.38 3.58 18.44
C LYS A 153 31.08 2.98 17.05
N PRO A 154 30.77 3.81 16.04
CA PRO A 154 30.63 3.32 14.67
C PRO A 154 32.00 2.97 14.08
N THR A 155 32.09 1.81 13.44
CA THR A 155 33.27 1.30 12.75
C THR A 155 32.93 0.95 11.31
N ARG A 156 33.73 1.43 10.37
CA ARG A 156 33.55 1.16 8.95
C ARG A 156 34.27 -0.13 8.57
N LEU A 157 33.51 -1.12 8.08
CA LEU A 157 34.07 -2.39 7.65
C LEU A 157 34.82 -2.27 6.32
N PRO A 158 35.71 -3.24 6.01
CA PRO A 158 36.36 -3.33 4.71
C PRO A 158 35.36 -3.50 3.55
N PHE A 159 35.84 -3.32 2.32
CA PHE A 159 35.03 -3.69 1.15
C PHE A 159 34.87 -5.21 1.05
N ARG A 160 33.68 -5.65 0.63
CA ARG A 160 33.40 -7.05 0.28
C ARG A 160 33.63 -7.28 -1.21
N GLY A 161 34.35 -8.36 -1.53
CA GLY A 161 34.59 -8.78 -2.91
C GLY A 161 35.56 -7.88 -3.69
N PRO A 162 35.78 -8.21 -4.98
CA PRO A 162 36.70 -7.48 -5.84
C PRO A 162 36.20 -6.08 -6.17
N ARG A 163 37.12 -5.13 -6.29
CA ARG A 163 36.79 -3.79 -6.79
C ARG A 163 36.53 -3.84 -8.29
N THR A 164 35.36 -3.39 -8.70
CA THR A 164 35.03 -3.23 -10.12
C THR A 164 35.47 -1.82 -10.57
N PRO A 165 36.01 -1.68 -11.80
CA PRO A 165 36.45 -0.40 -12.35
C PRO A 165 35.30 0.43 -12.95
N VAL A 166 34.06 -0.05 -12.82
CA VAL A 166 32.87 0.58 -13.41
C VAL A 166 32.11 1.38 -12.37
N SER A 167 31.52 2.49 -12.79
CA SER A 167 30.71 3.37 -11.94
C SER A 167 29.28 2.86 -11.71
N THR A 168 28.91 1.71 -12.29
CA THR A 168 27.55 1.15 -12.24
C THR A 168 27.58 -0.27 -11.71
N ALA A 169 26.44 -0.73 -11.19
CA ALA A 169 26.29 -2.04 -10.60
C ALA A 169 26.66 -3.17 -11.60
N THR A 170 27.47 -4.12 -11.13
CA THR A 170 27.92 -5.30 -11.89
C THR A 170 27.27 -6.53 -11.30
N VAL A 171 26.64 -7.39 -12.11
CA VAL A 171 25.98 -8.60 -11.62
C VAL A 171 26.70 -9.85 -12.11
N LEU A 172 26.82 -10.84 -11.22
CA LEU A 172 27.31 -12.18 -11.53
C LEU A 172 26.12 -13.15 -11.55
N LEU A 173 25.98 -13.89 -12.64
CA LEU A 173 24.94 -14.90 -12.83
C LEU A 173 25.56 -16.28 -12.84
N VAL A 174 24.90 -17.24 -12.18
CA VAL A 174 25.24 -18.67 -12.27
C VAL A 174 24.12 -19.39 -12.99
N THR A 175 24.45 -20.14 -14.03
CA THR A 175 23.48 -20.83 -14.90
C THR A 175 23.39 -22.33 -14.63
N GLU A 176 22.31 -22.94 -15.11
CA GLU A 176 22.03 -24.37 -15.04
C GLU A 176 23.13 -25.24 -15.68
N ASN A 177 23.76 -24.75 -16.75
CA ASN A 177 24.88 -25.41 -17.42
C ASN A 177 26.25 -25.11 -16.76
N ARG A 178 26.26 -24.70 -15.48
CA ARG A 178 27.46 -24.45 -14.66
C ARG A 178 28.41 -23.42 -15.27
N GLN A 179 27.84 -22.35 -15.86
CA GLN A 179 28.59 -21.19 -16.30
C GLN A 179 28.39 -20.03 -15.33
N VAL A 180 29.44 -19.22 -15.21
CA VAL A 180 29.37 -17.93 -14.55
C VAL A 180 29.40 -16.84 -15.60
N ILE A 181 28.41 -15.94 -15.56
CA ILE A 181 28.26 -14.84 -16.51
C ILE A 181 28.36 -13.52 -15.74
N LEU A 182 29.35 -12.71 -16.08
CA LEU A 182 29.50 -11.35 -15.59
C LEU A 182 28.80 -10.38 -16.53
N CYS A 183 27.84 -9.60 -16.01
CA CYS A 183 27.14 -8.56 -16.76
C CYS A 183 27.44 -7.18 -16.16
N TYR A 184 27.84 -6.21 -16.99
CA TYR A 184 28.18 -4.85 -16.54
C TYR A 184 27.98 -3.78 -17.64
N PHE A 185 27.81 -2.53 -17.22
CA PHE A 185 27.82 -1.37 -18.12
C PHE A 185 29.17 -0.67 -18.11
N ARG A 186 29.68 -0.32 -19.30
CA ARG A 186 30.88 0.50 -19.44
C ARG A 186 30.49 1.97 -19.40
N HIS A 187 31.31 2.79 -18.75
CA HIS A 187 31.04 4.23 -18.65
C HIS A 187 30.95 4.86 -20.06
N GLY A 188 29.83 5.52 -20.36
CA GLY A 188 29.58 6.15 -21.66
C GLY A 188 29.08 5.21 -22.76
N ALA A 189 28.92 3.90 -22.49
CA ALA A 189 28.36 2.94 -23.44
C ALA A 189 26.86 2.70 -23.20
N SER A 190 26.09 2.60 -24.29
CA SER A 190 24.66 2.31 -24.23
C SER A 190 24.34 0.83 -24.07
N ASN A 191 25.29 -0.10 -24.29
CA ASN A 191 25.02 -1.54 -24.24
C ASN A 191 25.80 -2.19 -23.09
N PHE A 192 25.20 -3.13 -22.36
CA PHE A 192 25.93 -3.95 -21.40
C PHE A 192 26.85 -4.94 -22.10
N LYS A 193 27.90 -5.36 -21.40
CA LYS A 193 28.82 -6.40 -21.82
C LYS A 193 28.60 -7.65 -20.97
N MET A 194 28.80 -8.81 -21.58
CA MET A 194 28.72 -10.11 -20.94
C MET A 194 30.04 -10.87 -21.13
N LEU A 195 30.57 -11.43 -20.06
CA LEU A 195 31.71 -12.36 -20.08
C LEU A 195 31.27 -13.67 -19.43
N SER A 196 31.49 -14.80 -20.08
CA SER A 196 31.10 -16.12 -19.57
C SER A 196 32.32 -17.03 -19.39
N CYS A 197 32.39 -17.76 -18.28
CA CYS A 197 33.39 -18.79 -18.01
C CYS A 197 32.73 -20.07 -17.48
N SER A 198 33.33 -21.24 -17.72
CA SER A 198 32.90 -22.50 -17.10
C SER A 198 33.35 -22.55 -15.64
N LEU A 199 32.49 -23.06 -14.76
CA LEU A 199 32.81 -23.34 -13.35
C LEU A 199 33.42 -24.74 -13.17
N SER A 200 33.23 -25.64 -14.14
CA SER A 200 33.64 -27.05 -14.07
C SER A 200 35.12 -27.26 -14.37
N LYS A 201 35.70 -26.40 -15.21
CA LYS A 201 37.11 -26.46 -15.64
C LYS A 201 37.75 -25.09 -15.51
N PRO A 202 39.09 -25.00 -15.32
CA PRO A 202 39.78 -23.72 -15.38
C PRO A 202 39.49 -23.02 -16.71
N SER A 203 38.97 -21.80 -16.65
CA SER A 203 38.52 -21.06 -17.83
C SER A 203 38.92 -19.58 -17.71
N PHE A 204 39.13 -18.94 -18.87
CA PHE A 204 39.52 -17.55 -18.99
C PHE A 204 38.79 -16.92 -20.16
N THR A 205 38.12 -15.79 -19.91
CA THR A 205 37.45 -15.01 -20.95
C THR A 205 37.75 -13.52 -20.75
N ASN A 206 37.92 -12.78 -21.84
CA ASN A 206 38.07 -11.33 -21.84
C ASN A 206 37.14 -10.69 -22.89
N GLU A 207 37.04 -9.35 -22.88
CA GLU A 207 36.17 -8.60 -23.78
C GLU A 207 36.41 -8.86 -25.29
N SER A 208 37.59 -9.35 -25.70
CA SER A 208 37.92 -9.60 -27.10
C SER A 208 37.69 -11.04 -27.56
N THR A 209 37.49 -11.98 -26.64
CA THR A 209 37.44 -13.43 -26.92
C THR A 209 36.04 -14.05 -26.83
N SER A 210 34.96 -13.25 -26.79
CA SER A 210 33.59 -13.73 -26.54
C SER A 210 33.09 -14.79 -27.52
N LYS A 211 33.41 -16.05 -27.25
CA LYS A 211 32.77 -17.24 -27.81
C LYS A 211 32.23 -18.06 -26.65
N THR A 212 30.94 -18.35 -26.70
CA THR A 212 30.26 -19.22 -25.74
C THR A 212 30.77 -20.64 -25.98
N GLU A 213 31.63 -21.17 -25.11
CA GLU A 213 31.96 -22.59 -25.13
C GLU A 213 30.74 -23.37 -24.65
N THR A 214 30.11 -24.14 -25.55
CA THR A 214 29.10 -25.13 -25.17
C THR A 214 29.84 -26.31 -24.51
N GLU A 215 29.56 -26.60 -23.24
CA GLU A 215 30.05 -27.84 -22.63
C GLU A 215 29.48 -29.03 -23.42
N VAL A 216 30.36 -29.80 -24.06
CA VAL A 216 30.00 -31.10 -24.65
C VAL A 216 29.81 -32.07 -23.49
N ALA A 217 28.64 -32.70 -23.39
CA ALA A 217 28.35 -33.71 -22.39
C ALA A 217 29.37 -34.86 -22.50
N ASN A 218 30.22 -35.01 -21.48
CA ASN A 218 31.29 -36.02 -21.45
C ASN A 218 30.82 -37.42 -20.99
N ASP A 219 29.54 -37.59 -20.66
CA ASP A 219 28.96 -38.89 -20.33
C ASP A 219 27.88 -39.23 -21.37
N LEU A 220 28.09 -40.32 -22.11
CA LEU A 220 27.30 -40.70 -23.30
C LEU A 220 25.77 -40.80 -23.07
N ASN A 221 25.29 -40.82 -21.82
CA ASN A 221 23.88 -41.05 -21.46
C ASN A 221 23.26 -40.08 -20.41
N THR A 222 24.00 -39.12 -19.82
CA THR A 222 23.46 -38.25 -18.74
C THR A 222 23.89 -36.78 -18.86
N VAL A 223 22.97 -35.85 -18.56
CA VAL A 223 23.19 -34.40 -18.46
C VAL A 223 23.23 -33.99 -16.99
N ARG A 224 24.25 -33.22 -16.58
CA ARG A 224 24.35 -32.63 -15.24
C ARG A 224 23.79 -31.21 -15.26
N ILE A 225 22.81 -30.92 -14.42
CA ILE A 225 22.15 -29.61 -14.33
C ILE A 225 22.37 -29.03 -12.93
N CYS A 226 22.87 -27.79 -12.85
CA CYS A 226 23.00 -27.04 -11.60
C CYS A 226 21.61 -26.64 -11.08
N THR A 227 21.23 -27.10 -9.89
CA THR A 227 19.93 -26.82 -9.27
C THR A 227 20.04 -25.77 -8.18
N SER A 228 21.20 -25.63 -7.53
CA SER A 228 21.41 -24.66 -6.44
C SER A 228 22.81 -24.06 -6.52
N ALA A 229 22.90 -22.76 -6.21
CA ALA A 229 24.17 -22.04 -6.20
C ALA A 229 24.20 -20.97 -5.09
N ALA A 230 25.36 -20.79 -4.48
CA ALA A 230 25.66 -19.73 -3.52
C ALA A 230 26.95 -19.01 -3.89
N LEU A 231 27.02 -17.70 -3.60
CA LEU A 231 28.17 -16.86 -3.90
C LEU A 231 28.70 -16.20 -2.63
N ALA A 232 30.02 -16.13 -2.50
CA ALA A 232 30.68 -15.48 -1.38
C ALA A 232 31.50 -14.28 -1.83
N LEU A 233 31.28 -13.13 -1.18
CA LEU A 233 32.10 -11.93 -1.30
C LEU A 233 32.84 -11.72 0.03
N ASN A 234 34.11 -12.13 0.09
CA ASN A 234 34.91 -12.02 1.31
C ASN A 234 35.47 -10.59 1.52
N TYR A 235 35.73 -10.21 2.76
CA TYR A 235 36.35 -8.92 3.08
C TYR A 235 37.84 -8.93 2.72
N TYR A 236 38.31 -7.87 2.05
CA TYR A 236 39.69 -7.73 1.57
C TYR A 236 40.17 -8.87 0.63
N ASP A 237 39.27 -9.60 -0.03
CA ASP A 237 39.63 -10.63 -1.01
C ASP A 237 39.21 -10.22 -2.43
N SER A 238 40.01 -10.61 -3.42
CA SER A 238 39.75 -10.38 -4.85
C SER A 238 39.00 -11.52 -5.52
N PHE A 239 38.81 -12.63 -4.82
CA PHE A 239 38.10 -13.81 -5.31
C PHE A 239 36.65 -13.83 -4.85
N ILE A 240 35.79 -14.30 -5.74
CA ILE A 240 34.40 -14.64 -5.47
C ILE A 240 34.34 -16.16 -5.42
N ILE A 241 33.87 -16.74 -4.31
CA ILE A 241 33.71 -18.19 -4.24
C ILE A 241 32.30 -18.55 -4.65
N VAL A 242 32.17 -19.49 -5.58
CA VAL A 242 30.89 -20.01 -6.05
C VAL A 242 30.79 -21.47 -5.61
N ALA A 243 29.72 -21.80 -4.89
CA ALA A 243 29.35 -23.17 -4.57
C ALA A 243 28.16 -23.58 -5.44
N THR A 244 28.22 -24.76 -6.06
CA THR A 244 27.15 -25.28 -6.93
C THR A 244 26.80 -26.72 -6.58
N ARG A 245 25.51 -27.03 -6.61
CA ARG A 245 24.95 -28.38 -6.46
C ARG A 245 24.26 -28.76 -7.77
N SER A 246 24.53 -29.98 -8.25
CA SER A 246 23.98 -30.47 -9.51
C SER A 246 23.16 -31.75 -9.33
N GLN A 247 22.27 -32.01 -10.28
CA GLN A 247 21.49 -33.24 -10.40
C GLN A 247 21.74 -33.87 -11.77
N LYS A 248 21.76 -35.21 -11.83
CA LYS A 248 21.95 -35.97 -13.07
C LYS A 248 20.59 -36.31 -13.68
N TYR A 249 20.44 -35.98 -14.97
CA TYR A 249 19.29 -36.33 -15.77
C TYR A 249 19.69 -37.30 -16.89
N PRO A 250 18.88 -38.31 -17.22
CA PRO A 250 19.11 -39.09 -18.44
C PRO A 250 18.95 -38.19 -19.67
N LEU A 251 19.78 -38.39 -20.70
CA LEU A 251 19.66 -37.65 -21.97
C LEU A 251 18.26 -37.89 -22.59
N PRO A 252 17.49 -36.85 -22.94
CA PRO A 252 16.24 -37.03 -23.66
C PRO A 252 16.54 -37.69 -25.02
N LEU A 253 15.84 -38.79 -25.33
CA LEU A 253 15.90 -39.48 -26.61
C LEU A 253 15.59 -38.47 -27.72
N THR A 254 16.58 -38.15 -28.55
CA THR A 254 16.40 -37.23 -29.67
C THR A 254 15.66 -37.92 -30.84
N ASN A 255 14.71 -37.18 -31.41
CA ASN A 255 13.92 -37.43 -32.64
C ASN A 255 12.61 -38.24 -32.53
N GLY A 256 11.49 -37.52 -32.70
CA GLY A 256 10.23 -38.06 -33.23
C GLY A 256 8.99 -37.49 -32.56
N GLN A 257 8.40 -36.46 -33.19
CA GLN A 257 7.04 -35.92 -32.99
C GLN A 257 6.17 -36.65 -31.95
N TYR A 258 5.99 -36.06 -30.77
CA TYR A 258 4.96 -36.48 -29.83
C TYR A 258 3.92 -35.36 -29.70
N ASN A 259 2.73 -35.59 -30.27
CA ASN A 259 1.52 -34.80 -30.03
C ASN A 259 0.73 -35.55 -28.93
N PRO A 260 0.51 -34.99 -27.73
CA PRO A 260 -0.08 -35.76 -26.61
C PRO A 260 -1.61 -35.93 -26.68
N ILE A 261 -2.24 -35.83 -27.85
CA ILE A 261 -3.68 -36.10 -28.03
C ILE A 261 -3.92 -36.61 -29.47
N ASP A 262 -3.70 -37.89 -29.70
CA ASP A 262 -4.36 -38.58 -30.82
C ASP A 262 -4.76 -39.99 -30.41
N ILE A 263 -6.04 -40.15 -30.05
CA ILE A 263 -6.65 -41.41 -29.59
C ILE A 263 -6.93 -42.37 -30.79
N SER A 264 -6.46 -42.04 -32.00
CA SER A 264 -6.79 -42.78 -33.22
C SER A 264 -5.65 -43.56 -33.89
N ALA A 265 -4.44 -43.60 -33.32
CA ALA A 265 -3.33 -44.36 -33.91
C ALA A 265 -3.41 -45.88 -33.60
N PRO A 266 -3.21 -46.78 -34.58
CA PRO A 266 -3.31 -48.23 -34.37
C PRO A 266 -2.19 -48.76 -33.47
N ILE A 267 -2.58 -49.64 -32.55
CA ILE A 267 -1.69 -50.37 -31.64
C ILE A 267 -0.91 -51.41 -32.46
N ASP A 268 0.31 -51.07 -32.85
CA ASP A 268 1.36 -52.07 -33.11
C ASP A 268 2.66 -51.53 -32.50
N LEU A 269 2.86 -51.83 -31.21
CA LEU A 269 4.09 -51.48 -30.50
C LEU A 269 5.15 -52.56 -30.74
N ASP A 270 6.21 -52.20 -31.45
CA ASP A 270 7.46 -52.95 -31.52
C ASP A 270 7.99 -53.31 -30.12
N GLN A 271 8.17 -54.61 -29.87
CA GLN A 271 8.61 -55.17 -28.58
C GLN A 271 9.98 -54.62 -28.11
N THR A 272 10.82 -54.14 -29.01
CA THR A 272 12.13 -53.55 -28.72
C THR A 272 12.03 -52.19 -28.00
N ARG A 273 10.91 -51.45 -28.14
CA ARG A 273 10.71 -50.14 -27.48
C ARG A 273 10.29 -50.25 -26.01
N MET A 274 9.63 -51.35 -25.64
CA MET A 274 9.24 -51.63 -24.25
C MET A 274 10.44 -51.99 -23.37
N GLU A 275 11.51 -52.56 -23.94
CA GLU A 275 12.73 -52.88 -23.18
C GLU A 275 13.56 -51.63 -22.85
N VAL A 276 13.54 -50.60 -23.69
CA VAL A 276 14.25 -49.32 -23.42
C VAL A 276 13.53 -48.50 -22.36
N LEU A 277 12.19 -48.45 -22.39
CA LEU A 277 11.38 -47.76 -21.38
C LEU A 277 11.41 -48.46 -20.01
N ARG A 278 11.58 -49.79 -19.97
CA ARG A 278 11.73 -50.55 -18.71
C ARG A 278 13.09 -50.37 -18.03
N ASN A 279 14.08 -49.82 -18.74
CA ASN A 279 15.46 -49.66 -18.25
C ASN A 279 15.86 -48.19 -17.98
N ILE A 280 14.92 -47.24 -17.98
CA ILE A 280 15.18 -45.88 -17.48
C ILE A 280 15.07 -45.96 -15.96
N PRO A 281 16.13 -45.68 -15.18
CA PRO A 281 16.01 -45.57 -13.73
C PRO A 281 14.95 -44.53 -13.39
N GLU A 282 13.94 -44.90 -12.59
CA GLU A 282 12.85 -44.00 -12.17
C GLU A 282 13.33 -42.88 -11.22
N ASP A 283 14.57 -42.96 -10.72
CA ASP A 283 15.14 -42.02 -9.75
C ASP A 283 16.18 -41.08 -10.39
N TYR A 284 15.82 -39.79 -10.47
CA TYR A 284 16.75 -38.71 -10.77
C TYR A 284 17.74 -38.53 -9.60
N GLU A 285 18.92 -39.15 -9.67
CA GLU A 285 19.92 -39.07 -8.60
C GLU A 285 20.47 -37.64 -8.42
N GLU A 286 20.15 -37.02 -7.28
CA GLU A 286 20.82 -35.81 -6.80
C GLU A 286 22.26 -36.17 -6.41
N GLU A 287 23.24 -35.40 -6.87
CA GLU A 287 24.64 -35.74 -6.62
C GLU A 287 25.02 -35.48 -5.18
N SER A 288 25.82 -36.33 -4.54
CA SER A 288 26.26 -36.17 -3.16
C SER A 288 27.43 -35.18 -2.99
N THR A 289 27.75 -34.34 -3.97
CA THR A 289 28.86 -33.38 -3.92
C THR A 289 28.41 -31.93 -4.04
N ILE A 290 29.12 -31.01 -3.40
CA ILE A 290 29.03 -29.56 -3.63
C ILE A 290 30.34 -29.14 -4.30
N ASP A 291 30.25 -28.68 -5.55
CA ASP A 291 31.40 -28.22 -6.31
C ASP A 291 31.70 -26.76 -5.95
N LEU A 292 32.99 -26.46 -5.76
CA LEU A 292 33.47 -25.12 -5.40
C LEU A 292 34.32 -24.55 -6.53
N CYS A 293 34.21 -23.26 -6.79
CA CYS A 293 35.03 -22.56 -7.79
C CYS A 293 35.38 -21.16 -7.30
N ALA A 294 36.67 -20.80 -7.38
CA ALA A 294 37.12 -19.44 -7.15
C ALA A 294 37.11 -18.65 -8.46
N VAL A 295 36.37 -17.56 -8.48
CA VAL A 295 36.21 -16.67 -9.63
C VAL A 295 36.98 -15.37 -9.37
N GLN A 296 37.91 -15.04 -10.27
CA GLN A 296 38.73 -13.84 -10.19
C GLN A 296 38.32 -12.84 -11.27
N LEU A 297 38.11 -11.59 -10.85
CA LEU A 297 37.87 -10.45 -11.73
C LEU A 297 39.14 -9.63 -11.87
N ASN A 298 39.58 -9.43 -13.11
CA ASN A 298 40.77 -8.64 -13.41
C ASN A 298 40.43 -7.48 -14.35
N PHE A 299 41.10 -6.35 -14.14
CA PHE A 299 41.00 -5.19 -15.00
C PHE A 299 42.40 -4.62 -15.25
N ASN A 300 42.81 -4.53 -16.50
CA ASN A 300 44.14 -4.06 -16.90
C ASN A 300 44.18 -2.57 -17.28
N GLY A 301 43.12 -1.80 -16.96
CA GLY A 301 42.97 -0.40 -17.38
C GLY A 301 42.16 -0.22 -18.67
N ALA A 302 42.06 -1.24 -19.53
CA ALA A 302 41.38 -1.15 -20.82
C ALA A 302 40.26 -2.19 -21.02
N MET A 303 40.42 -3.40 -20.50
CA MET A 303 39.49 -4.51 -20.67
C MET A 303 39.28 -5.25 -19.35
N MET A 304 38.05 -5.71 -19.12
CA MET A 304 37.76 -6.69 -18.07
C MET A 304 38.06 -8.11 -18.54
N SER A 305 38.52 -8.94 -17.61
CA SER A 305 38.63 -10.40 -17.79
C SER A 305 38.13 -11.15 -16.57
N LEU A 306 37.61 -12.35 -16.83
CA LEU A 306 37.03 -13.27 -15.87
C LEU A 306 37.83 -14.58 -15.91
N ILE A 307 38.27 -15.04 -14.75
CA ILE A 307 39.06 -16.28 -14.62
C ILE A 307 38.39 -17.18 -13.58
N THR A 308 38.29 -18.48 -13.87
CA THR A 308 37.74 -19.48 -12.95
C THR A 308 38.78 -20.51 -12.56
N HIS A 309 38.82 -20.85 -11.27
CA HIS A 309 39.70 -21.84 -10.67
C HIS A 309 38.85 -22.81 -9.85
N PRO A 310 38.46 -23.97 -10.42
CA PRO A 310 37.77 -25.02 -9.66
C PRO A 310 38.58 -25.44 -8.43
N LEU A 311 37.87 -25.63 -7.31
CA LEU A 311 38.41 -26.03 -6.01
C LEU A 311 37.94 -27.46 -5.67
N PRO A 312 38.54 -28.11 -4.66
CA PRO A 312 38.09 -29.44 -4.23
C PRO A 312 36.62 -29.44 -3.80
N SER A 313 35.83 -30.37 -4.36
CA SER A 313 34.41 -30.53 -4.03
C SER A 313 34.22 -31.09 -2.61
N ILE A 314 33.15 -30.64 -1.95
CA ILE A 314 32.73 -31.13 -0.64
C ILE A 314 31.85 -32.36 -0.84
N HIS A 315 32.17 -33.46 -0.15
CA HIS A 315 31.34 -34.66 -0.15
C HIS A 315 30.32 -34.57 0.99
N THR A 316 29.06 -34.79 0.65
CA THR A 316 27.89 -34.64 1.53
C THR A 316 27.19 -36.00 1.65
N LYS A 317 26.40 -36.21 2.69
CA LYS A 317 25.60 -37.43 2.85
C LYS A 317 24.45 -37.47 1.82
N GLU A 318 23.83 -38.63 1.62
CA GLU A 318 22.67 -38.85 0.72
C GLU A 318 21.37 -38.17 1.22
N ALA A 319 21.42 -36.88 1.54
CA ALA A 319 20.29 -36.07 1.96
C ALA A 319 19.99 -34.99 0.90
N LYS A 320 18.71 -34.62 0.76
CA LYS A 320 18.27 -33.61 -0.22
C LYS A 320 18.66 -32.22 0.24
N LEU A 321 19.41 -31.48 -0.57
CA LEU A 321 19.85 -30.11 -0.24
C LEU A 321 18.68 -29.13 -0.38
N LYS A 322 18.33 -28.44 0.70
CA LYS A 322 17.28 -27.40 0.68
C LYS A 322 17.84 -26.05 0.23
N ASP A 323 18.84 -25.55 0.94
CA ASP A 323 19.53 -24.29 0.64
C ASP A 323 20.97 -24.31 1.15
N MET A 324 21.77 -23.39 0.62
CA MET A 324 23.15 -23.15 1.07
C MET A 324 23.48 -21.68 0.96
N HIS A 325 24.20 -21.18 1.96
CA HIS A 325 24.54 -19.76 2.08
C HIS A 325 25.95 -19.59 2.62
N PHE A 326 26.64 -18.55 2.16
CA PHE A 326 27.91 -18.15 2.74
C PHE A 326 27.70 -17.17 3.90
N ALA A 327 28.42 -17.41 4.99
CA ALA A 327 28.57 -16.49 6.10
C ALA A 327 30.02 -16.02 6.16
N VAL A 328 30.22 -14.70 6.14
CA VAL A 328 31.54 -14.08 6.03
C VAL A 328 31.80 -13.25 7.28
N GLN A 329 32.88 -13.55 7.99
CA GLN A 329 33.32 -12.80 9.17
C GLN A 329 34.52 -11.89 8.82
N PRO A 330 34.42 -10.57 9.05
CA PRO A 330 35.49 -9.61 8.81
C PRO A 330 36.60 -9.78 9.83
N LYS A 331 37.82 -9.48 9.38
CA LYS A 331 38.99 -9.33 10.24
C LYS A 331 38.94 -7.94 10.87
N THR A 332 38.30 -7.80 12.03
CA THR A 332 38.23 -6.54 12.79
C THR A 332 39.52 -6.26 13.57
N ASP A 333 40.23 -7.31 13.98
CA ASP A 333 41.58 -7.27 14.56
C ASP A 333 42.53 -8.04 13.61
N PRO A 334 43.73 -7.51 13.27
CA PRO A 334 44.75 -8.29 12.56
C PRO A 334 45.06 -9.66 13.18
N ALA A 335 44.84 -9.82 14.50
CA ALA A 335 45.01 -11.07 15.24
C ALA A 335 43.77 -11.97 15.28
N ALA A 336 42.57 -11.47 14.93
CA ALA A 336 41.34 -12.26 14.93
C ALA A 336 41.17 -13.04 13.62
N PRO A 337 40.73 -14.31 13.68
CA PRO A 337 40.49 -15.11 12.48
C PRO A 337 39.20 -14.63 11.81
N GLY A 338 39.31 -13.77 10.80
CA GLY A 338 38.22 -13.61 9.84
C GLY A 338 38.09 -14.90 9.01
N GLY A 339 36.87 -15.40 8.90
CA GLY A 339 36.57 -16.70 8.29
C GLY A 339 35.49 -16.62 7.22
N LEU A 340 35.64 -17.44 6.20
CA LEU A 340 34.63 -17.70 5.19
C LEU A 340 34.01 -19.06 5.48
N TYR A 341 32.69 -19.10 5.70
CA TYR A 341 31.97 -20.32 6.05
C TYR A 341 30.85 -20.58 5.07
N LEU A 342 30.72 -21.82 4.59
CA LEU A 342 29.58 -22.31 3.83
C LEU A 342 28.66 -23.08 4.78
N VAL A 343 27.40 -22.65 4.88
CA VAL A 343 26.37 -23.32 5.67
C VAL A 343 25.38 -23.97 4.72
N ALA A 344 25.17 -25.28 4.86
CA ALA A 344 24.27 -26.07 4.03
C ALA A 344 23.17 -26.72 4.88
N ASN A 345 21.92 -26.62 4.43
CA ASN A 345 20.75 -27.17 5.08
C ASN A 345 20.17 -28.33 4.27
N TYR A 346 19.93 -29.47 4.92
CA TYR A 346 19.47 -30.70 4.27
C TYR A 346 18.22 -31.26 4.95
N PHE A 347 17.36 -31.91 4.15
CA PHE A 347 16.25 -32.71 4.65
C PHE A 347 16.46 -34.19 4.35
N GLU A 348 16.08 -35.01 5.33
CA GLU A 348 16.10 -36.46 5.29
C GLU A 348 14.64 -36.97 5.39
N PHE A 349 14.07 -37.43 4.27
CA PHE A 349 12.64 -37.81 4.17
C PHE A 349 12.33 -39.26 4.57
N GLN A 350 13.33 -40.06 4.97
CA GLN A 350 13.17 -41.49 5.28
C GLN A 350 12.27 -42.18 4.23
N ASP A 351 11.17 -42.82 4.63
CA ASP A 351 10.22 -43.52 3.74
C ASP A 351 9.02 -42.64 3.30
N TYR A 352 9.10 -41.30 3.38
CA TYR A 352 7.98 -40.39 3.10
C TYR A 352 6.70 -40.70 3.90
N THR A 353 6.85 -41.17 5.14
CA THR A 353 5.73 -41.48 6.06
C THR A 353 5.69 -40.54 7.27
N THR A 354 6.83 -39.95 7.62
CA THR A 354 7.02 -39.10 8.81
C THR A 354 7.55 -37.73 8.39
N VAL A 355 7.36 -36.73 9.26
CA VAL A 355 7.94 -35.38 9.04
C VAL A 355 9.46 -35.50 8.87
N PRO A 356 10.06 -34.84 7.86
CA PRO A 356 11.49 -34.95 7.59
C PRO A 356 12.35 -34.49 8.77
N VAL A 357 13.53 -35.08 8.90
CA VAL A 357 14.56 -34.60 9.83
C VAL A 357 15.44 -33.59 9.07
N SER A 358 15.66 -32.42 9.66
CA SER A 358 16.56 -31.42 9.09
C SER A 358 17.93 -31.45 9.75
N SER A 359 18.99 -31.27 8.96
CA SER A 359 20.36 -31.14 9.44
C SER A 359 21.06 -29.94 8.80
N VAL A 360 21.81 -29.19 9.60
CA VAL A 360 22.62 -28.05 9.15
C VAL A 360 24.10 -28.40 9.34
N GLU A 361 24.89 -28.22 8.27
CA GLU A 361 26.33 -28.47 8.26
C GLU A 361 27.09 -27.18 7.94
N CYS A 362 28.23 -26.96 8.60
CA CYS A 362 29.07 -25.78 8.42
C CYS A 362 30.49 -26.18 7.98
N TYR A 363 30.96 -25.59 6.90
CA TYR A 363 32.30 -25.80 6.34
C TYR A 363 33.10 -24.51 6.36
N SER A 364 34.33 -24.54 6.86
CA SER A 364 35.26 -23.41 6.77
C SER A 364 36.07 -23.48 5.47
N LEU A 365 36.25 -22.33 4.83
CA LEU A 365 37.10 -22.17 3.66
C LEU A 365 38.24 -21.23 4.03
N ALA A 366 39.47 -21.77 4.01
CA ALA A 366 40.68 -21.02 4.31
C ALA A 366 41.71 -21.18 3.20
N ARG A 367 42.58 -20.18 3.04
CA ARG A 367 43.77 -20.34 2.19
C ARG A 367 44.80 -21.20 2.92
N SER A 368 45.45 -22.11 2.20
CA SER A 368 46.52 -22.94 2.74
C SER A 368 47.68 -22.08 3.21
N THR A 369 48.26 -22.44 4.35
CA THR A 369 49.47 -21.81 4.90
C THR A 369 50.73 -22.13 4.07
N GLU A 370 50.74 -23.25 3.35
CA GLU A 370 51.85 -23.70 2.51
C GLU A 370 51.79 -23.10 1.10
N ASN A 371 50.57 -22.92 0.56
CA ASN A 371 50.35 -22.30 -0.75
C ASN A 371 49.19 -21.27 -0.67
N PRO A 372 49.47 -19.95 -0.71
CA PRO A 372 48.47 -18.90 -0.61
C PRO A 372 47.39 -18.92 -1.70
N ASN A 373 47.61 -19.66 -2.80
CA ASN A 373 46.69 -19.83 -3.91
C ASN A 373 45.85 -21.12 -3.81
N ALA A 374 46.15 -22.01 -2.86
CA ALA A 374 45.38 -23.23 -2.62
C ALA A 374 44.34 -23.00 -1.51
N TRP A 375 43.13 -23.52 -1.71
CA TRP A 375 42.05 -23.47 -0.73
C TRP A 375 41.94 -24.81 0.01
N VAL A 376 41.78 -24.73 1.32
CA VAL A 376 41.49 -25.86 2.20
C VAL A 376 40.06 -25.71 2.71
N VAL A 377 39.31 -26.80 2.63
CA VAL A 377 37.93 -26.86 3.07
C VAL A 377 37.83 -27.87 4.21
N ASN A 378 37.36 -27.43 5.37
CA ASN A 378 37.19 -28.28 6.54
C ASN A 378 35.72 -28.30 6.97
N GLN A 379 35.19 -29.47 7.31
CA GLN A 379 33.90 -29.56 7.98
C GLN A 379 34.09 -29.25 9.46
N GLU A 380 33.52 -28.15 9.94
CA GLU A 380 33.68 -27.67 11.32
C GLU A 380 32.63 -28.28 12.25
N SER A 381 31.38 -28.32 11.81
CA SER A 381 30.26 -28.78 12.63
C SER A 381 29.09 -29.30 11.79
N SER A 382 28.25 -30.12 12.43
CA SER A 382 27.03 -30.68 11.88
C SER A 382 26.02 -30.84 13.01
N ARG A 383 24.81 -30.29 12.87
CA ARG A 383 23.74 -30.37 13.86
C ARG A 383 22.46 -30.93 13.23
N LYS A 384 21.93 -32.01 13.82
CA LYS A 384 20.60 -32.55 13.50
C LYS A 384 19.54 -31.91 14.42
N PHE A 385 18.33 -31.70 13.91
CA PHE A 385 17.20 -31.12 14.64
C PHE A 385 16.05 -32.12 14.69
N ASP A 386 15.84 -32.74 15.86
CA ASP A 386 14.81 -33.78 16.04
C ASP A 386 13.46 -33.23 16.52
N GLU A 387 13.46 -32.12 17.27
CA GLU A 387 12.25 -31.51 17.85
C GLU A 387 11.46 -30.64 16.86
N GLY A 388 12.07 -30.26 15.73
CA GLY A 388 11.47 -29.42 14.71
C GLY A 388 12.26 -29.45 13.41
N VAL A 389 11.71 -28.82 12.36
CA VAL A 389 12.29 -28.82 11.01
C VAL A 389 12.84 -27.43 10.67
N VAL A 390 14.13 -27.34 10.32
CA VAL A 390 14.79 -26.10 9.91
C VAL A 390 14.44 -25.79 8.46
N THR A 391 13.42 -24.96 8.24
CA THR A 391 12.91 -24.69 6.88
C THR A 391 13.78 -23.77 6.04
N PHE A 392 14.59 -22.93 6.69
CA PHE A 392 15.53 -22.03 6.04
C PHE A 392 16.68 -21.67 6.99
N VAL A 393 17.82 -21.33 6.40
CA VAL A 393 18.96 -20.72 7.08
C VAL A 393 19.41 -19.50 6.29
N THR A 394 19.52 -18.33 6.94
CA THR A 394 20.01 -17.10 6.27
C THR A 394 21.15 -16.47 7.08
N PRO A 395 22.20 -15.94 6.44
CA PRO A 395 23.27 -15.27 7.15
C PRO A 395 22.75 -14.03 7.88
N CYS A 396 23.19 -13.83 9.13
CA CYS A 396 22.97 -12.58 9.84
C CYS A 396 24.04 -11.57 9.38
N LYS A 397 23.65 -10.43 8.78
CA LYS A 397 24.62 -9.32 8.64
C LYS A 397 24.92 -8.79 10.06
N PRO A 398 26.13 -8.31 10.34
CA PRO A 398 26.54 -7.97 11.69
C PRO A 398 25.75 -6.77 12.21
N ILE A 399 24.76 -7.03 13.05
CA ILE A 399 24.33 -6.04 14.01
C ILE A 399 25.25 -6.26 15.20
N SER A 400 26.01 -5.24 15.62
CA SER A 400 26.80 -5.32 16.86
C SER A 400 28.01 -6.29 16.88
N GLY A 401 28.46 -6.83 15.75
CA GLY A 401 29.71 -7.59 15.67
C GLY A 401 29.65 -9.07 16.10
N THR A 402 28.47 -9.60 16.40
CA THR A 402 28.25 -11.06 16.49
C THR A 402 27.95 -11.63 15.08
N TRP A 403 28.54 -12.78 14.79
CA TRP A 403 28.47 -13.41 13.47
C TRP A 403 27.81 -14.78 13.60
N GLY A 404 26.71 -14.97 12.87
CA GLY A 404 25.91 -16.17 12.96
C GLY A 404 24.96 -16.32 11.79
N VAL A 405 24.18 -17.40 11.82
CA VAL A 405 23.06 -17.62 10.89
C VAL A 405 21.74 -17.63 11.65
N ILE A 406 20.69 -17.13 11.02
CA ILE A 406 19.32 -17.20 11.52
C ILE A 406 18.72 -18.50 10.98
N ALA A 407 18.28 -19.37 11.89
CA ALA A 407 17.63 -20.63 11.57
C ALA A 407 16.14 -20.58 11.98
N GLY A 408 15.25 -20.89 11.03
CA GLY A 408 13.81 -20.97 11.28
C GLY A 408 13.35 -22.40 11.55
N VAL A 409 13.12 -22.73 12.81
CA VAL A 409 12.72 -24.07 13.28
C VAL A 409 11.19 -24.15 13.39
N TYR A 410 10.56 -24.97 12.55
CA TYR A 410 9.12 -25.21 12.57
C TYR A 410 8.79 -26.41 13.45
N TRP A 411 7.74 -26.29 14.26
CA TRP A 411 7.28 -27.39 15.10
C TRP A 411 6.51 -28.43 14.28
N LYS A 412 6.60 -29.70 14.68
CA LYS A 412 5.89 -30.82 14.02
C LYS A 412 4.38 -30.82 14.34
N SER A 413 4.01 -30.23 15.47
CA SER A 413 2.64 -30.16 15.98
C SER A 413 2.48 -28.98 16.93
N GLY A 414 1.26 -28.47 17.10
CA GLY A 414 0.96 -27.41 18.06
C GLY A 414 -0.52 -27.28 18.40
N THR A 415 -0.84 -26.36 19.30
CA THR A 415 -2.21 -26.07 19.73
C THR A 415 -2.75 -24.81 19.06
N GLN A 416 -4.03 -24.81 18.69
CA GLN A 416 -4.70 -23.66 18.10
C GLN A 416 -5.45 -22.86 19.19
N PRO A 417 -5.24 -21.54 19.31
CA PRO A 417 -5.97 -20.71 20.27
C PRO A 417 -7.47 -20.67 19.94
N ARG A 418 -8.33 -20.63 20.97
CA ARG A 418 -9.80 -20.66 20.85
C ARG A 418 -10.31 -19.56 19.91
N ALA A 419 -11.28 -19.90 19.05
CA ALA A 419 -11.97 -19.01 18.12
C ALA A 419 -12.64 -17.77 18.75
N SER A 420 -12.75 -17.68 20.08
CA SER A 420 -13.28 -16.52 20.81
C SER A 420 -12.22 -15.45 21.12
N ALA A 421 -10.93 -15.72 20.93
CA ALA A 421 -9.88 -14.74 21.10
C ALA A 421 -9.59 -14.05 19.77
N LYS A 422 -9.52 -12.71 19.77
CA LYS A 422 -9.17 -11.86 18.62
C LYS A 422 -7.72 -12.06 18.10
N LEU A 423 -7.12 -13.23 18.26
CA LEU A 423 -5.77 -13.53 17.78
C LEU A 423 -5.83 -13.93 16.30
N LYS A 424 -5.34 -13.03 15.44
CA LYS A 424 -5.23 -13.25 13.98
C LYS A 424 -4.09 -14.20 13.60
N GLU A 425 -3.20 -14.52 14.53
CA GLU A 425 -1.97 -15.27 14.27
C GLU A 425 -1.72 -16.34 15.35
N THR A 426 -1.12 -17.44 14.94
CA THR A 426 -0.76 -18.61 15.77
C THR A 426 0.75 -18.90 15.62
N PRO A 427 1.48 -19.17 16.71
CA PRO A 427 2.89 -19.58 16.63
C PRO A 427 3.01 -20.99 16.04
N VAL A 428 3.86 -21.14 15.03
CA VAL A 428 4.12 -22.43 14.35
C VAL A 428 5.57 -22.90 14.45
N GLY A 429 6.44 -22.09 15.06
CA GLY A 429 7.86 -22.36 15.18
C GLY A 429 8.60 -21.23 15.90
N SER A 430 9.93 -21.30 15.89
CA SER A 430 10.83 -20.32 16.52
C SER A 430 12.05 -20.02 15.65
N LEU A 431 12.51 -18.78 15.72
CA LEU A 431 13.75 -18.29 15.13
C LEU A 431 14.87 -18.37 16.17
N HIS A 432 15.99 -18.96 15.77
CA HIS A 432 17.21 -19.08 16.58
C HIS A 432 18.39 -18.45 15.85
N ILE A 433 19.28 -17.81 16.61
CA ILE A 433 20.60 -17.41 16.09
C ILE A 433 21.59 -18.51 16.44
N LEU A 434 22.24 -19.06 15.42
CA LEU A 434 23.27 -20.07 15.56
C LEU A 434 24.65 -19.43 15.38
N SER A 435 25.53 -19.64 16.36
CA SER A 435 26.92 -19.16 16.30
C SER A 435 27.70 -19.95 15.25
N ILE A 436 28.58 -19.28 14.51
CA ILE A 436 29.48 -19.91 13.54
C ILE A 436 30.90 -19.90 14.15
N PRO A 437 31.66 -21.01 14.07
CA PRO A 437 31.40 -22.23 13.29
C PRO A 437 30.65 -23.35 14.02
N THR A 438 30.27 -23.19 15.28
CA THR A 438 29.79 -24.31 16.14
C THR A 438 28.36 -24.77 15.86
N LEU A 439 27.52 -23.94 15.23
CA LEU A 439 26.08 -24.15 15.03
C LEU A 439 25.27 -24.35 16.34
N THR A 440 25.81 -23.89 17.46
CA THR A 440 25.14 -23.85 18.77
C THR A 440 24.24 -22.62 18.86
N ASN A 441 23.16 -22.70 19.65
CA ASN A 441 22.32 -21.53 19.92
C ASN A 441 23.15 -20.47 20.66
N ASP A 442 23.12 -19.23 20.19
CA ASP A 442 23.80 -18.12 20.84
C ASP A 442 23.01 -17.66 22.08
N GLU A 443 23.60 -17.80 23.27
CA GLU A 443 22.95 -17.50 24.54
C GLU A 443 22.67 -16.01 24.76
N GLU A 444 23.33 -15.12 24.00
CA GLU A 444 23.09 -13.69 24.08
C GLU A 444 21.77 -13.27 23.43
N TRP A 445 21.12 -14.16 22.65
CA TRP A 445 19.93 -13.87 21.88
C TRP A 445 18.69 -14.59 22.41
N GLU A 446 17.57 -13.89 22.41
CA GLU A 446 16.26 -14.42 22.75
C GLU A 446 15.55 -14.98 21.52
N THR A 447 14.94 -16.15 21.66
CA THR A 447 14.20 -16.79 20.57
C THR A 447 12.94 -15.99 20.22
N SER A 448 12.70 -15.79 18.93
CA SER A 448 11.49 -15.11 18.45
C SER A 448 10.50 -16.11 17.84
N PRO A 449 9.18 -16.04 18.12
CA PRO A 449 8.21 -16.97 17.54
C PRO A 449 7.99 -16.69 16.05
N ILE A 450 7.77 -17.75 15.27
CA ILE A 450 7.29 -17.66 13.89
C ILE A 450 5.75 -17.67 13.93
N LEU A 451 5.15 -16.53 13.59
CA LEU A 451 3.71 -16.33 13.63
C LEU A 451 3.10 -16.50 12.23
N LYS A 452 2.02 -17.29 12.13
CA LYS A 452 1.27 -17.51 10.88
C LYS A 452 -0.22 -17.26 11.08
N ALA A 453 -0.93 -16.98 9.99
CA ALA A 453 -2.38 -16.76 10.03
C ALA A 453 -3.10 -17.98 10.64
N SER A 454 -4.11 -17.71 11.46
CA SER A 454 -4.78 -18.74 12.26
C SER A 454 -5.78 -19.63 11.48
N ASP A 455 -5.93 -19.42 10.17
CA ASP A 455 -6.80 -20.16 9.26
C ASP A 455 -6.26 -21.53 8.85
N LYS A 456 -4.92 -21.72 8.80
CA LYS A 456 -4.26 -23.01 8.50
C LYS A 456 -2.91 -23.18 9.23
N PRO A 457 -2.90 -23.36 10.56
CA PRO A 457 -1.66 -23.55 11.30
C PRO A 457 -0.94 -24.84 10.86
N GLY A 458 0.38 -24.76 10.63
CA GLY A 458 1.23 -25.91 10.27
C GLY A 458 1.26 -26.30 8.79
N GLN A 459 0.39 -25.74 7.93
CA GLN A 459 0.38 -25.99 6.48
C GLN A 459 1.11 -24.91 5.67
N ASP A 460 1.38 -23.76 6.29
CA ASP A 460 1.99 -22.59 5.64
C ASP A 460 3.51 -22.56 5.85
N VAL A 461 4.20 -23.60 5.37
CA VAL A 461 5.66 -23.75 5.49
C VAL A 461 6.37 -22.71 4.63
N CYS A 462 7.40 -22.08 5.22
CA CYS A 462 8.25 -21.11 4.53
C CYS A 462 9.12 -21.81 3.47
N ILE A 463 9.09 -21.29 2.23
CA ILE A 463 9.91 -21.79 1.12
C ILE A 463 11.08 -20.89 0.80
N ASN A 464 10.98 -19.59 1.15
CA ASN A 464 12.01 -18.60 0.90
C ASN A 464 11.93 -17.45 1.91
N VAL A 465 13.07 -16.82 2.17
CA VAL A 465 13.23 -15.82 3.23
C VAL A 465 14.23 -14.74 2.82
N ILE A 466 14.01 -13.52 3.30
CA ILE A 466 15.00 -12.45 3.21
C ILE A 466 14.95 -11.57 4.47
N ALA A 467 16.12 -11.16 4.96
CA ALA A 467 16.21 -10.21 6.07
C ALA A 467 16.00 -8.78 5.58
N SER A 468 15.46 -7.92 6.44
CA SER A 468 15.33 -6.49 6.17
C SER A 468 16.71 -5.81 6.03
N PRO A 469 16.80 -4.62 5.42
CA PRO A 469 18.08 -3.94 5.17
C PRO A 469 18.97 -3.79 6.40
N ASN A 470 18.37 -3.56 7.58
CA ASN A 470 19.07 -3.41 8.86
C ASN A 470 18.94 -4.64 9.79
N ASN A 471 18.50 -5.80 9.27
CA ASN A 471 18.36 -7.07 10.00
C ASN A 471 17.51 -7.00 11.27
N THR A 472 16.44 -6.20 11.25
CA THR A 472 15.49 -6.13 12.37
C THR A 472 14.28 -7.02 12.14
N LEU A 473 13.93 -7.27 10.87
CA LEU A 473 12.77 -8.03 10.46
C LEU A 473 13.15 -9.06 9.41
N LEU A 474 12.31 -10.07 9.27
CA LEU A 474 12.46 -11.15 8.32
C LEU A 474 11.19 -11.26 7.48
N CYS A 475 11.31 -11.15 6.16
CA CYS A 475 10.20 -11.40 5.24
C CYS A 475 10.24 -12.87 4.82
N THR A 476 9.15 -13.59 5.10
CA THR A 476 9.01 -15.02 4.79
C THR A 476 7.96 -15.20 3.71
N VAL A 477 8.21 -16.10 2.76
CA VAL A 477 7.30 -16.47 1.67
C VAL A 477 6.88 -17.91 1.84
N SER A 478 5.58 -18.17 1.75
CA SER A 478 5.04 -19.51 1.94
C SER A 478 4.65 -20.24 0.65
N ALA A 479 4.55 -21.58 0.75
CA ALA A 479 4.12 -22.50 -0.29
C ALA A 479 2.60 -22.47 -0.59
N SER A 480 1.98 -21.31 -0.84
CA SER A 480 0.56 -21.25 -1.17
C SER A 480 0.32 -21.27 -2.69
N VAL A 481 -0.40 -22.26 -3.21
CA VAL A 481 -0.59 -22.52 -4.66
C VAL A 481 -1.15 -21.30 -5.41
N TRP A 482 -2.04 -20.52 -4.79
CA TRP A 482 -2.80 -19.47 -5.48
C TRP A 482 -2.25 -18.05 -5.33
N THR A 483 -1.51 -17.78 -4.26
CA THR A 483 -1.01 -16.43 -3.95
C THR A 483 0.35 -16.49 -3.27
N THR A 484 1.26 -15.58 -3.62
CA THR A 484 2.49 -15.36 -2.86
C THR A 484 2.12 -14.65 -1.55
N GLN A 485 1.94 -15.43 -0.48
CA GLN A 485 1.71 -14.88 0.85
C GLN A 485 3.05 -14.54 1.49
N THR A 486 3.22 -13.27 1.85
CA THR A 486 4.37 -12.81 2.62
C THR A 486 3.97 -12.52 4.06
N SER A 487 4.77 -13.00 5.01
CA SER A 487 4.63 -12.71 6.44
C SER A 487 5.92 -12.10 6.99
N LEU A 488 5.76 -11.09 7.85
CA LEU A 488 6.88 -10.41 8.50
C LEU A 488 7.08 -10.99 9.90
N GLN A 489 8.30 -11.41 10.20
CA GLN A 489 8.69 -11.94 11.51
C GLN A 489 9.70 -11.00 12.16
N GLY A 490 9.61 -10.81 13.47
CA GLY A 490 10.65 -10.12 14.24
C GLY A 490 11.87 -11.04 14.36
N ILE A 491 13.06 -10.54 14.05
CA ILE A 491 14.30 -11.29 14.30
C ILE A 491 14.56 -11.38 15.82
N PRO A 492 15.14 -12.49 16.32
CA PRO A 492 15.65 -12.60 17.69
C PRO A 492 16.31 -11.32 18.20
N GLN A 493 16.03 -10.91 19.44
CA GLN A 493 16.66 -9.73 20.05
C GLN A 493 17.77 -10.14 21.00
N ARG A 494 18.83 -9.33 21.07
CA ARG A 494 19.93 -9.54 22.02
C ARG A 494 19.46 -9.14 23.43
N LYS A 495 19.90 -9.84 24.48
CA LYS A 495 19.58 -9.58 25.90
C LYS A 495 20.14 -8.25 26.45
N LEU A 496 20.62 -7.35 25.60
CA LEU A 496 21.08 -6.01 25.97
C LEU A 496 19.89 -5.08 26.24
N LYS A 497 20.17 -3.90 26.81
CA LYS A 497 19.17 -2.84 26.88
C LYS A 497 18.70 -2.52 25.46
N MET A 498 17.39 -2.62 25.24
CA MET A 498 16.75 -2.35 23.96
C MET A 498 17.16 -0.98 23.36
N VAL A 499 17.36 0.02 24.23
CA VAL A 499 17.80 1.37 23.84
C VAL A 499 19.12 1.31 23.07
N ASP A 500 20.15 0.70 23.66
CA ASP A 500 21.51 0.61 23.11
C ASP A 500 21.56 -0.17 21.78
N SER A 501 20.76 -1.25 21.67
CA SER A 501 20.70 -2.06 20.46
C SER A 501 20.04 -1.33 19.29
N LEU A 502 18.88 -0.69 19.52
CA LEU A 502 18.13 0.00 18.47
C LEU A 502 18.83 1.28 18.03
N SER A 503 19.45 2.01 18.96
CA SER A 503 20.25 3.20 18.63
C SER A 503 21.47 2.84 17.77
N ALA A 504 22.19 1.77 18.12
CA ALA A 504 23.33 1.29 17.31
C ALA A 504 22.90 0.87 15.90
N ALA A 505 21.74 0.20 15.77
CA ALA A 505 21.17 -0.14 14.47
C ALA A 505 20.82 1.11 13.65
N LEU A 506 20.21 2.14 14.25
CA LEU A 506 19.90 3.41 13.59
C LEU A 506 21.17 4.12 13.12
N VAL A 507 22.20 4.21 13.97
CA VAL A 507 23.49 4.83 13.60
C VAL A 507 24.09 4.11 12.39
N ALA A 508 24.15 2.78 12.42
CA ALA A 508 24.68 1.99 11.32
C ALA A 508 23.87 2.17 10.03
N ALA A 509 22.53 2.24 10.12
CA ALA A 509 21.63 2.47 8.99
C ALA A 509 21.88 3.84 8.34
N ILE A 510 21.90 4.90 9.15
CA ILE A 510 22.09 6.29 8.70
C ILE A 510 23.47 6.47 8.06
N LEU A 511 24.55 5.99 8.70
CA LEU A 511 25.90 6.06 8.14
C LEU A 511 26.05 5.23 6.85
N SER A 512 25.29 4.14 6.73
CA SER A 512 25.25 3.30 5.52
C SER A 512 24.30 3.84 4.44
N GLN A 513 23.58 4.93 4.70
CA GLN A 513 22.58 5.47 3.77
C GLN A 513 21.48 4.46 3.41
N ARG A 514 21.07 3.61 4.37
CA ARG A 514 19.96 2.65 4.25
C ARG A 514 18.68 3.24 4.84
N ALA A 515 17.52 2.82 4.34
CA ALA A 515 16.25 3.23 4.91
C ALA A 515 16.10 2.70 6.35
N THR A 516 15.52 3.51 7.25
CA THR A 516 15.35 3.22 8.68
C THR A 516 14.01 2.59 9.03
N THR A 517 13.20 2.31 8.02
CA THR A 517 11.77 1.95 8.16
C THR A 517 11.53 0.70 9.01
N ASP A 518 12.43 -0.29 8.92
CA ASP A 518 12.36 -1.56 9.63
C ASP A 518 12.70 -1.41 11.12
N ILE A 519 13.65 -0.52 11.45
CA ILE A 519 13.96 -0.14 12.83
C ILE A 519 12.82 0.72 13.42
N SER A 520 12.33 1.72 12.67
CA SER A 520 11.19 2.53 13.08
C SER A 520 9.92 1.70 13.27
N HIS A 521 9.74 0.62 12.50
CA HIS A 521 8.68 -0.35 12.71
C HIS A 521 8.77 -1.02 14.10
N GLN A 522 9.96 -1.40 14.56
CA GLN A 522 10.14 -1.94 15.91
C GLN A 522 9.87 -0.86 16.98
N LEU A 523 10.35 0.36 16.79
CA LEU A 523 10.11 1.49 17.70
C LEU A 523 8.62 1.87 17.81
N SER A 524 7.86 1.68 16.73
CA SER A 524 6.43 1.97 16.68
C SER A 524 5.53 0.95 17.41
N HIS A 525 6.11 -0.11 17.98
CA HIS A 525 5.35 -1.17 18.64
C HIS A 525 4.47 -0.61 19.78
N HIS A 526 3.28 -1.18 19.97
CA HIS A 526 2.31 -0.65 20.93
C HIS A 526 2.79 -0.72 22.39
N SER A 527 3.71 -1.64 22.70
CA SER A 527 4.29 -1.79 24.04
C SER A 527 5.31 -0.71 24.40
N LEU A 528 5.84 0.03 23.42
CA LEU A 528 6.87 1.04 23.64
C LEU A 528 6.26 2.42 23.80
N SER A 529 6.57 3.12 24.89
CA SER A 529 6.10 4.49 25.10
C SER A 529 6.90 5.50 24.26
N SER A 530 6.29 6.65 24.00
CA SER A 530 6.94 7.75 23.28
C SER A 530 8.19 8.32 23.98
N ASN A 531 8.38 8.02 25.27
CA ASN A 531 9.58 8.41 26.01
C ASN A 531 10.75 7.48 25.67
N VAL A 532 10.52 6.15 25.62
CA VAL A 532 11.54 5.18 25.22
C VAL A 532 12.01 5.43 23.79
N ILE A 533 11.09 5.81 22.88
CA ILE A 533 11.44 6.24 21.52
C ILE A 533 12.37 7.45 21.56
N SER A 534 12.04 8.46 22.36
CA SER A 534 12.88 9.65 22.53
C SER A 534 14.27 9.28 23.06
N ASP A 535 14.38 8.38 24.04
CA ASP A 535 15.68 7.96 24.60
C ASP A 535 16.57 7.27 23.56
N VAL A 536 15.99 6.40 22.74
CA VAL A 536 16.69 5.75 21.61
C VAL A 536 17.21 6.79 20.62
N LEU A 537 16.37 7.76 20.25
CA LEU A 537 16.72 8.81 19.30
C LEU A 537 17.79 9.75 19.87
N VAL A 538 17.71 10.14 21.15
CA VAL A 538 18.74 10.96 21.81
C VAL A 538 20.10 10.25 21.78
N HIS A 539 20.14 8.97 22.13
CA HIS A 539 21.39 8.20 22.10
C HIS A 539 21.94 8.09 20.68
N CYS A 540 21.08 7.80 19.69
CA CYS A 540 21.46 7.78 18.28
C CYS A 540 22.05 9.11 17.82
N PHE A 541 21.41 10.23 18.15
CA PHE A 541 21.85 11.57 17.75
C PHE A 541 23.18 11.95 18.41
N SER A 542 23.38 11.59 19.68
CA SER A 542 24.66 11.80 20.37
C SER A 542 25.81 11.13 19.64
N VAL A 543 25.65 9.85 19.26
CA VAL A 543 26.68 9.09 18.55
C VAL A 543 26.96 9.67 17.16
N LEU A 544 25.92 10.13 16.45
CA LEU A 544 26.06 10.74 15.13
C LEU A 544 26.79 12.09 15.18
N ASP A 545 26.47 12.92 16.16
CA ASP A 545 27.11 14.23 16.37
C ASP A 545 28.60 14.08 16.75
N ASP A 546 28.94 13.07 17.55
CA ASP A 546 30.33 12.76 17.92
C ASP A 546 31.15 12.26 16.72
N HIS A 547 30.53 11.49 15.81
CA HIS A 547 31.19 10.94 14.63
C HIS A 547 31.35 11.95 13.48
N HIS A 548 30.30 12.70 13.17
CA HIS A 548 30.31 13.76 12.17
C HIS A 548 30.25 15.11 12.87
N LYS A 549 31.35 15.89 12.84
CA LYS A 549 31.32 17.32 13.22
C LYS A 549 30.05 17.93 12.62
N ALA A 550 29.15 18.41 13.47
CA ALA A 550 27.78 18.80 13.14
C ALA A 550 27.65 19.37 11.72
N SER A 551 27.11 18.55 10.81
CA SER A 551 26.92 18.93 9.41
C SER A 551 25.43 19.07 9.11
N ALA A 552 25.06 19.96 8.20
CA ALA A 552 23.66 20.16 7.80
C ALA A 552 22.98 18.86 7.32
N ARG A 553 23.76 17.93 6.74
CA ARG A 553 23.28 16.61 6.30
C ARG A 553 22.89 15.70 7.47
N THR A 554 23.64 15.75 8.58
CA THR A 554 23.36 14.97 9.78
C THR A 554 22.01 15.38 10.39
N TRP A 555 21.77 16.68 10.50
CA TRP A 555 20.51 17.23 11.01
C TRP A 555 19.28 16.75 10.23
N ILE A 556 19.31 16.82 8.89
CA ILE A 556 18.18 16.39 8.05
C ILE A 556 17.87 14.91 8.26
N GLN A 557 18.90 14.07 8.41
CA GLN A 557 18.74 12.65 8.70
C GLN A 557 18.11 12.42 10.08
N GLN A 558 18.52 13.18 11.10
CA GLN A 558 17.94 13.11 12.45
C GLN A 558 16.45 13.47 12.43
N VAL A 559 16.07 14.57 11.78
CA VAL A 559 14.65 14.97 11.64
C VAL A 559 13.86 13.91 10.85
N GLY A 560 14.43 13.36 9.78
CA GLY A 560 13.80 12.34 8.95
C GLY A 560 13.45 11.06 9.74
N VAL A 561 14.33 10.62 10.65
CA VAL A 561 14.07 9.45 11.51
C VAL A 561 12.98 9.77 12.55
N CYS A 562 12.96 10.98 13.12
CA CYS A 562 11.85 11.42 13.99
C CYS A 562 10.51 11.38 13.24
N LEU A 563 10.48 11.99 12.04
CA LEU A 563 9.29 12.04 11.18
C LEU A 563 8.74 10.64 10.91
N GLU A 564 9.59 9.72 10.45
CA GLU A 564 9.18 8.36 10.15
C GLU A 564 8.67 7.61 11.38
N THR A 565 9.42 7.68 12.48
CA THR A 565 9.13 6.89 13.68
C THR A 565 7.82 7.32 14.33
N TYR A 566 7.58 8.63 14.49
CA TYR A 566 6.34 9.13 15.09
C TYR A 566 5.13 8.93 14.17
N ARG A 567 5.30 9.02 12.84
CA ARG A 567 4.24 8.69 11.89
C ARG A 567 3.77 7.24 12.03
N LEU A 568 4.73 6.31 12.09
CA LEU A 568 4.44 4.89 12.25
C LEU A 568 3.79 4.62 13.61
N LYS A 569 4.31 5.24 14.68
CA LYS A 569 3.72 5.12 16.02
C LYS A 569 2.26 5.60 16.06
N ALA A 570 1.96 6.75 15.46
CA ALA A 570 0.60 7.27 15.41
C ALA A 570 -0.36 6.37 14.61
N SER A 571 0.11 5.80 13.50
CA SER A 571 -0.70 4.90 12.66
C SER A 571 -1.05 3.56 13.33
N ARG A 572 -0.21 3.09 14.26
CA ARG A 572 -0.32 1.76 14.88
C ARG A 572 -0.96 1.76 16.25
N THR A 573 -0.95 2.91 16.92
CA THR A 573 -1.46 3.04 18.28
C THR A 573 -2.98 3.09 18.28
N THR A 574 -3.61 2.22 19.08
CA THR A 574 -5.08 2.18 19.23
C THR A 574 -5.59 3.14 20.29
N HIS A 575 -4.73 3.55 21.23
CA HIS A 575 -5.06 4.50 22.29
C HIS A 575 -5.14 5.92 21.74
N LYS A 576 -6.29 6.58 21.91
CA LYS A 576 -6.56 7.92 21.35
C LYS A 576 -5.53 8.97 21.80
N HIS A 577 -5.23 9.04 23.09
CA HIS A 577 -4.29 10.02 23.64
C HIS A 577 -2.86 9.85 23.12
N GLU A 578 -2.32 8.63 23.17
CA GLU A 578 -0.97 8.35 22.64
C GLU A 578 -0.89 8.57 21.13
N ARG A 579 -1.98 8.31 20.39
CA ARG A 579 -2.07 8.59 18.96
C ARG A 579 -2.05 10.09 18.69
N GLU A 580 -2.85 10.89 19.39
CA GLU A 580 -2.86 12.35 19.26
C GLU A 580 -1.49 12.95 19.60
N GLU A 581 -0.84 12.44 20.64
CA GLU A 581 0.52 12.85 21.00
C GLU A 581 1.55 12.50 19.91
N ALA A 582 1.51 11.28 19.37
CA ALA A 582 2.40 10.86 18.30
C ALA A 582 2.13 11.62 16.98
N ASP A 583 0.86 11.89 16.66
CA ASP A 583 0.45 12.70 15.50
C ASP A 583 0.98 14.15 15.64
N ALA A 584 0.92 14.75 16.84
CA ALA A 584 1.49 16.08 17.09
C ALA A 584 3.02 16.10 16.91
N ARG A 585 3.74 15.13 17.49
CA ARG A 585 5.20 15.00 17.32
C ARG A 585 5.59 14.78 15.86
N TRP A 586 4.84 13.96 15.14
CA TRP A 586 5.00 13.73 13.71
C TRP A 586 4.82 15.02 12.89
N GLN A 587 3.76 15.78 13.17
CA GLN A 587 3.45 17.03 12.46
C GLN A 587 4.58 18.05 12.60
N ILE A 588 5.22 18.13 13.76
CA ILE A 588 6.35 19.05 13.99
C ILE A 588 7.58 18.64 13.21
N ALA A 589 7.95 17.36 13.25
CA ALA A 589 9.05 16.87 12.43
C ALA A 589 8.77 17.12 10.93
N HIS A 590 7.51 16.95 10.51
CA HIS A 590 7.06 17.23 9.14
C HIS A 590 7.21 18.70 8.78
N ASP A 591 6.78 19.60 9.66
CA ASP A 591 6.83 21.04 9.43
C ASP A 591 8.28 21.54 9.40
N ILE A 592 9.17 20.98 10.25
CA ILE A 592 10.62 21.26 10.21
C ILE A 592 11.22 20.82 8.88
N CYS A 593 10.91 19.61 8.40
CA CYS A 593 11.36 19.12 7.10
C CYS A 593 10.84 20.02 5.97
N SER A 594 9.56 20.38 6.01
CA SER A 594 8.89 21.19 4.99
C SER A 594 9.52 22.57 4.86
N LEU A 595 9.76 23.26 5.98
CA LEU A 595 10.47 24.55 6.00
C LEU A 595 11.90 24.44 5.46
N THR A 596 12.62 23.39 5.88
CA THR A 596 13.98 23.14 5.38
C THR A 596 13.98 23.03 3.85
N ALA A 597 13.04 22.27 3.30
CA ALA A 597 12.93 22.08 1.86
C ALA A 597 12.48 23.36 1.13
N CYS A 598 11.58 24.14 1.71
CA CYS A 598 11.21 25.45 1.16
C CYS A 598 12.45 26.36 1.05
N ASN A 599 13.30 26.40 2.07
CA ASN A 599 14.54 27.17 2.02
C ASN A 599 15.51 26.68 0.94
N LEU A 600 15.63 25.36 0.76
CA LEU A 600 16.44 24.79 -0.32
C LEU A 600 15.91 25.17 -1.71
N ILE A 601 14.59 25.14 -1.91
CA ILE A 601 13.97 25.58 -3.17
C ILE A 601 14.33 27.04 -3.48
N PHE A 602 14.29 27.93 -2.48
CA PHE A 602 14.72 29.32 -2.67
C PHE A 602 16.20 29.44 -3.04
N GLU A 603 17.08 28.63 -2.45
CA GLU A 603 18.51 28.65 -2.79
C GLU A 603 18.78 28.11 -4.21
N GLU A 604 18.10 27.04 -4.62
CA GLU A 604 18.26 26.45 -5.94
C GLU A 604 17.67 27.31 -7.07
N CYS A 605 16.63 28.09 -6.77
CA CYS A 605 16.03 29.02 -7.73
C CYS A 605 16.77 30.36 -7.85
N LYS A 606 17.96 30.51 -7.25
CA LYS A 606 18.79 31.72 -7.42
C LYS A 606 19.64 31.66 -8.68
N GLU A 607 19.70 32.77 -9.39
CA GLU A 607 20.66 33.04 -10.48
C GLU A 607 21.57 34.21 -10.07
N GLY A 608 22.69 33.90 -9.42
CA GLY A 608 23.58 34.93 -8.85
C GLY A 608 23.00 35.52 -7.56
N GLU A 609 22.75 36.83 -7.53
CA GLU A 609 22.09 37.52 -6.40
C GLU A 609 20.57 37.63 -6.56
N ASP A 610 20.04 37.33 -7.75
CA ASP A 610 18.62 37.45 -8.11
C ASP A 610 17.91 36.08 -8.20
N PHE A 611 16.58 36.09 -8.33
CA PHE A 611 15.77 34.87 -8.46
C PHE A 611 15.44 34.55 -9.92
N ASN A 612 15.38 33.26 -10.26
CA ASN A 612 15.01 32.77 -11.58
C ASN A 612 13.54 33.13 -11.91
N THR A 613 13.33 33.86 -13.01
CA THR A 613 12.00 34.31 -13.45
C THR A 613 11.10 33.18 -13.96
N ASP A 614 11.67 32.06 -14.40
CA ASP A 614 10.92 30.91 -14.92
C ASP A 614 10.25 30.10 -13.79
N ALA A 615 10.77 30.23 -12.56
CA ALA A 615 10.28 29.56 -11.36
C ALA A 615 9.38 30.46 -10.47
N VAL A 616 8.97 31.63 -10.96
CA VAL A 616 8.28 32.66 -10.15
C VAL A 616 7.00 32.17 -9.51
N TRP A 617 6.17 31.40 -10.22
CA TRP A 617 4.92 30.88 -9.66
C TRP A 617 5.16 29.83 -8.58
N GLN A 618 6.17 28.98 -8.75
CA GLN A 618 6.58 28.00 -7.75
C GLN A 618 7.07 28.71 -6.48
N LEU A 619 7.86 29.79 -6.63
CA LEU A 619 8.31 30.60 -5.49
C LEU A 619 7.15 31.37 -4.83
N VAL A 620 6.13 31.80 -5.57
CA VAL A 620 4.89 32.37 -5.01
C VAL A 620 4.12 31.32 -4.20
N ASP A 621 3.97 30.10 -4.71
CA ASP A 621 3.31 29.00 -3.98
C ASP A 621 4.04 28.65 -2.69
N VAL A 622 5.37 28.53 -2.75
CA VAL A 622 6.22 28.28 -1.56
C VAL A 622 6.10 29.44 -0.57
N SER A 623 6.16 30.68 -1.04
CA SER A 623 5.98 31.86 -0.18
C SER A 623 4.62 31.89 0.49
N THR A 624 3.56 31.54 -0.24
CA THR A 624 2.18 31.48 0.27
C THR A 624 2.07 30.43 1.37
N TRP A 625 2.68 29.26 1.17
CA TRP A 625 2.74 28.22 2.19
C TRP A 625 3.49 28.68 3.45
N ILE A 626 4.66 29.32 3.29
CA ILE A 626 5.44 29.86 4.41
C ILE A 626 4.63 30.90 5.19
N MET A 627 3.94 31.81 4.51
CA MET A 627 3.11 32.81 5.17
C MET A 627 1.95 32.17 5.94
N ALA A 628 1.25 31.19 5.36
CA ALA A 628 0.20 30.46 6.06
C ALA A 628 0.74 29.68 7.29
N PHE A 629 1.93 29.09 7.17
CA PHE A 629 2.62 28.44 8.28
C PHE A 629 2.94 29.45 9.39
N LEU A 630 3.51 30.61 9.05
CA LEU A 630 3.80 31.68 10.01
C LEU A 630 2.54 32.18 10.70
N GLU A 631 1.44 32.39 9.99
CA GLU A 631 0.16 32.76 10.58
C GLU A 631 -0.34 31.72 11.60
N LYS A 632 -0.27 30.43 11.25
CA LYS A 632 -0.60 29.33 12.18
C LYS A 632 0.26 29.42 13.44
N MET A 633 1.58 29.58 13.27
CA MET A 633 2.51 29.70 14.40
C MET A 633 2.22 30.92 15.28
N MET A 634 1.94 32.08 14.67
CA MET A 634 1.61 33.30 15.41
C MET A 634 0.28 33.19 16.16
N ARG A 635 -0.74 32.53 15.58
CA ARG A 635 -2.00 32.23 16.28
C ARG A 635 -1.76 31.36 17.51
N GLU A 636 -0.95 30.32 17.37
CA GLU A 636 -0.60 29.46 18.50
C GLU A 636 0.16 30.24 19.57
N CYS A 637 1.12 31.09 19.20
CA CYS A 637 1.78 31.97 20.17
C CYS A 637 0.81 32.90 20.91
N ILE A 638 -0.20 33.46 20.24
CA ILE A 638 -1.23 34.31 20.88
C ILE A 638 -2.06 33.51 21.88
N LEU A 639 -2.59 32.35 21.46
CA LEU A 639 -3.45 31.51 22.30
C LEU A 639 -2.71 31.09 23.58
N GLN A 640 -1.46 30.69 23.45
CA GLN A 640 -0.64 30.23 24.58
C GLN A 640 -0.22 31.36 25.51
N TRP A 641 0.08 32.54 24.97
CA TRP A 641 0.42 33.69 25.80
C TRP A 641 -0.79 34.19 26.61
N ASP A 642 -1.98 34.21 26.01
CA ASP A 642 -3.21 34.60 26.71
C ASP A 642 -3.60 33.56 27.79
N LEU A 643 -3.39 32.26 27.54
CA LEU A 643 -3.54 31.17 28.54
C LEU A 643 -2.52 31.27 29.69
N ALA A 644 -1.23 31.47 29.39
CA ALA A 644 -0.17 31.62 30.38
C ALA A 644 -0.28 32.91 31.22
N SER A 645 -0.97 33.93 30.69
CA SER A 645 -1.30 35.15 31.45
C SER A 645 -2.37 34.91 32.53
N SER A 646 -3.12 33.80 32.43
CA SER A 646 -4.26 33.47 33.30
C SER A 646 -3.98 32.37 34.33
N ALA A 647 -2.93 31.55 34.16
CA ALA A 647 -2.59 30.43 35.03
C ALA A 647 -1.19 30.56 35.64
N HIS A 648 -1.10 30.56 36.97
CA HIS A 648 0.15 30.49 37.75
C HIS A 648 0.73 29.05 37.82
N SER A 649 0.63 28.22 36.78
CA SER A 649 1.26 26.90 36.78
C SER A 649 2.72 26.98 36.34
N ASP A 650 3.64 26.66 37.26
CA ASP A 650 5.08 26.50 37.03
C ASP A 650 5.44 25.11 36.44
N ASP A 651 4.49 24.39 35.84
CA ASP A 651 4.75 23.03 35.33
C ASP A 651 5.54 23.11 34.00
N PRO A 652 6.78 22.57 33.93
CA PRO A 652 7.59 22.58 32.71
C PRO A 652 7.00 21.76 31.54
N SER A 653 5.92 21.00 31.78
CA SER A 653 5.26 20.14 30.79
C SER A 653 4.16 20.82 29.94
N ASP A 654 3.80 22.07 30.23
CA ASP A 654 2.67 22.79 29.60
C ASP A 654 2.98 23.52 28.26
N ILE A 655 4.22 23.49 27.75
CA ILE A 655 4.51 24.16 26.45
C ILE A 655 4.03 23.28 25.29
N PRO A 656 3.23 23.82 24.35
CA PRO A 656 2.82 23.06 23.18
C PRO A 656 4.01 22.62 22.33
N PRO A 657 3.92 21.42 21.74
CA PRO A 657 4.95 20.90 20.87
C PRO A 657 5.33 21.86 19.71
N ASP A 658 4.38 22.61 19.12
CA ASP A 658 4.62 23.55 18.00
C ASP A 658 5.69 24.62 18.33
N MET A 659 5.87 24.98 19.60
CA MET A 659 6.87 25.98 20.00
C MET A 659 8.32 25.50 19.77
N LEU A 660 8.53 24.23 19.43
CA LEU A 660 9.85 23.72 19.06
C LEU A 660 10.48 24.50 17.88
N HIS A 661 9.67 25.01 16.95
CA HIS A 661 10.12 25.85 15.85
C HIS A 661 10.85 27.12 16.31
N PHE A 662 10.51 27.63 17.51
CA PHE A 662 11.14 28.80 18.11
C PHE A 662 12.12 28.46 19.23
N ALA A 663 12.16 27.21 19.70
CA ALA A 663 13.03 26.78 20.80
C ALA A 663 14.31 26.08 20.31
N HIS A 664 14.28 25.35 19.19
CA HIS A 664 15.45 24.62 18.72
C HIS A 664 16.35 25.49 17.83
N PRO A 665 17.69 25.56 18.04
CA PRO A 665 18.59 26.47 17.31
C PRO A 665 18.46 26.39 15.79
N GLN A 666 18.49 25.17 15.23
CA GLN A 666 18.38 24.94 13.78
C GLN A 666 16.95 25.12 13.25
N ALA A 667 15.92 24.82 14.04
CA ALA A 667 14.53 24.99 13.59
C ALA A 667 14.16 26.48 13.57
N SER A 668 14.60 27.23 14.58
CA SER A 668 14.50 28.70 14.62
C SER A 668 15.25 29.32 13.46
N ARG A 669 16.43 28.79 13.11
CA ARG A 669 17.16 29.24 11.92
C ARG A 669 16.38 29.02 10.64
N ASN A 670 15.76 27.85 10.47
CA ASN A 670 14.95 27.55 9.29
C ASN A 670 13.75 28.51 9.15
N VAL A 671 13.08 28.87 10.27
CA VAL A 671 11.99 29.85 10.26
C VAL A 671 12.53 31.24 9.87
N LEU A 672 13.65 31.65 10.45
CA LEU A 672 14.31 32.92 10.14
C LEU A 672 14.71 32.99 8.65
N ASP A 673 15.36 31.97 8.12
CA ASP A 673 15.78 31.89 6.72
C ASP A 673 14.55 31.92 5.78
N ALA A 674 13.47 31.22 6.13
CA ALA A 674 12.22 31.23 5.36
C ALA A 674 11.60 32.63 5.30
N VAL A 675 11.51 33.32 6.44
CA VAL A 675 11.00 34.70 6.51
C VAL A 675 11.89 35.66 5.71
N MET A 676 13.21 35.52 5.81
CA MET A 676 14.16 36.33 5.04
C MET A 676 14.06 36.09 3.54
N ASN A 677 13.88 34.83 3.12
CA ASN A 677 13.73 34.46 1.72
C ASN A 677 12.45 35.05 1.12
N VAL A 678 11.32 34.93 1.82
CA VAL A 678 10.05 35.56 1.41
C VAL A 678 10.19 37.09 1.32
N LYS A 679 10.86 37.73 2.29
CA LYS A 679 11.12 39.17 2.25
C LYS A 679 11.97 39.57 1.04
N LYS A 680 13.10 38.90 0.81
CA LYS A 680 13.99 39.17 -0.33
C LYS A 680 13.28 38.95 -1.66
N PHE A 681 12.49 37.89 -1.77
CA PHE A 681 11.71 37.61 -2.97
C PHE A 681 10.62 38.66 -3.22
N ARG A 682 9.95 39.13 -2.16
CA ARG A 682 9.00 40.26 -2.25
C ARG A 682 9.69 41.55 -2.71
N GLU A 683 10.87 41.86 -2.19
CA GLU A 683 11.67 43.02 -2.61
C GLU A 683 12.12 42.91 -4.07
N PHE A 684 12.54 41.71 -4.50
CA PHE A 684 12.88 41.41 -5.89
C PHE A 684 11.69 41.62 -6.83
N LEU A 685 10.52 41.03 -6.54
CA LEU A 685 9.30 41.26 -7.32
C LEU A 685 8.89 42.76 -7.30
N GLY A 686 9.11 43.42 -6.16
CA GLY A 686 8.95 44.87 -5.99
C GLY A 686 9.79 45.70 -6.97
N ALA A 687 11.04 45.29 -7.20
CA ALA A 687 12.01 45.98 -8.04
C ALA A 687 11.89 45.65 -9.55
N LEU A 688 11.20 44.56 -9.93
CA LEU A 688 10.98 44.21 -11.33
C LEU A 688 10.25 45.35 -12.06
N THR A 689 10.89 45.89 -13.09
CA THR A 689 10.30 46.84 -14.04
C THR A 689 9.61 46.06 -15.16
N ALA A 690 8.36 46.43 -15.46
CA ALA A 690 7.42 45.74 -16.34
C ALA A 690 8.05 45.17 -17.63
N ARG A 691 8.46 43.90 -17.62
CA ARG A 691 8.90 43.16 -18.82
C ARG A 691 8.02 41.95 -19.15
N SER A 692 7.24 41.42 -18.21
CA SER A 692 6.27 40.34 -18.48
C SER A 692 5.01 40.47 -17.62
N GLU A 693 3.85 40.17 -18.20
CA GLU A 693 2.53 40.21 -17.52
C GLU A 693 2.48 39.22 -16.34
N ASN A 694 3.08 38.03 -16.51
CA ASN A 694 3.16 37.00 -15.47
C ASN A 694 3.94 37.45 -14.22
N SER A 695 5.05 38.17 -14.39
CA SER A 695 5.83 38.70 -13.27
C SER A 695 5.07 39.79 -12.50
N GLN A 696 4.19 40.54 -13.18
CA GLN A 696 3.37 41.57 -12.55
C GLN A 696 2.22 40.94 -11.75
N ILE A 697 1.53 39.95 -12.30
CA ILE A 697 0.47 39.23 -11.57
C ILE A 697 1.05 38.51 -10.34
N ALA A 698 2.21 37.86 -10.49
CA ALA A 698 2.89 37.21 -9.38
C ALA A 698 3.30 38.19 -8.27
N LYS A 699 3.75 39.39 -8.66
CA LYS A 699 4.06 40.50 -7.73
C LYS A 699 2.82 40.93 -6.96
N ASP A 700 1.72 41.20 -7.65
CA ASP A 700 0.48 41.68 -7.01
C ASP A 700 -0.09 40.61 -6.06
N VAL A 701 -0.09 39.33 -6.47
CA VAL A 701 -0.52 38.20 -5.63
C VAL A 701 0.32 38.09 -4.36
N LEU A 702 1.65 38.11 -4.46
CA LEU A 702 2.50 37.94 -3.28
C LEU A 702 2.44 39.16 -2.34
N ILE A 703 2.38 40.37 -2.89
CA ILE A 703 2.23 41.60 -2.10
C ILE A 703 0.91 41.57 -1.33
N ASP A 704 -0.20 41.24 -2.00
CA ASP A 704 -1.51 41.15 -1.36
C ASP A 704 -1.52 40.08 -0.26
N GLN A 705 -0.92 38.90 -0.49
CA GLN A 705 -0.84 37.84 0.51
C GLN A 705 -0.04 38.25 1.75
N VAL A 706 1.14 38.87 1.57
CA VAL A 706 1.97 39.33 2.69
C VAL A 706 1.27 40.46 3.44
N ASP A 707 0.68 41.43 2.73
CA ASP A 707 0.03 42.59 3.35
C ASP A 707 -1.29 42.19 4.07
N CYS A 708 -1.98 41.13 3.60
CA CYS A 708 -3.15 40.53 4.25
C CYS A 708 -2.81 39.57 5.39
N SER A 709 -1.53 39.22 5.59
CA SER A 709 -1.13 38.26 6.63
C SER A 709 -1.28 38.82 8.05
N GLY A 710 -1.16 40.15 8.21
CA GLY A 710 -1.12 40.81 9.51
C GLY A 710 0.23 40.71 10.22
N ILE A 711 1.29 40.30 9.53
CA ILE A 711 2.63 40.10 10.08
C ILE A 711 3.61 41.10 9.45
N ASP A 712 4.25 41.95 10.26
CA ASP A 712 5.33 42.82 9.79
C ASP A 712 6.66 42.06 9.71
N LEU A 713 7.02 41.60 8.51
CA LEU A 713 8.27 40.87 8.28
C LEU A 713 9.51 41.70 8.68
N ALA A 714 9.50 43.02 8.49
CA ALA A 714 10.66 43.87 8.83
C ALA A 714 10.84 44.00 10.35
N GLY A 715 9.75 44.03 11.11
CA GLY A 715 9.77 44.03 12.58
C GLY A 715 10.03 42.66 13.21
N VAL A 716 9.59 41.56 12.59
CA VAL A 716 9.77 40.19 13.11
C VAL A 716 11.22 39.69 12.94
N ILE A 717 11.88 39.98 11.80
CA ILE A 717 13.22 39.45 11.50
C ILE A 717 14.27 39.78 12.57
N PRO A 718 14.40 41.02 13.08
CA PRO A 718 15.37 41.34 14.14
C PRO A 718 15.12 40.52 15.43
N ILE A 719 13.86 40.30 15.80
CA ILE A 719 13.51 39.55 17.01
C ILE A 719 13.82 38.06 16.83
N LEU A 720 13.54 37.50 15.65
CA LEU A 720 13.91 36.12 15.34
C LEU A 720 15.43 35.92 15.28
N ASN A 721 16.19 36.91 14.81
CA ASN A 721 17.66 36.90 14.89
C ASN A 721 18.14 36.89 16.34
N GLU A 722 17.64 37.81 17.19
CA GLU A 722 18.00 37.84 18.61
C GLU A 722 17.63 36.54 19.34
N LEU A 723 16.47 35.96 19.01
CA LEU A 723 16.06 34.66 19.53
C LEU A 723 17.04 33.58 19.09
N HIS A 724 17.37 33.49 17.80
CA HIS A 724 18.33 32.53 17.28
C HIS A 724 19.71 32.65 17.95
N ASP A 725 20.19 33.89 18.14
CA ASP A 725 21.46 34.16 18.83
C ASP A 725 21.42 33.70 20.29
N SER A 726 20.30 33.93 20.99
CA SER A 726 20.11 33.45 22.36
C SER A 726 20.09 31.91 22.47
N LEU A 727 19.66 31.22 21.41
CA LEU A 727 19.61 29.76 21.37
C LEU A 727 20.97 29.12 21.08
N GLN A 728 21.94 29.88 20.57
CA GLN A 728 23.31 29.37 20.38
C GLN A 728 24.00 29.01 21.70
N THR A 729 23.52 29.53 22.84
CA THR A 729 24.06 29.20 24.17
C THR A 729 23.42 27.95 24.79
N VAL A 730 22.41 27.35 24.14
CA VAL A 730 21.75 26.14 24.63
C VAL A 730 22.71 24.96 24.53
N ASP A 731 22.75 24.15 25.58
CA ASP A 731 23.56 22.93 25.59
C ASP A 731 23.14 21.95 24.49
N ALA A 732 24.12 21.35 23.82
CA ALA A 732 23.88 20.47 22.69
C ALA A 732 23.09 19.21 23.08
N ALA A 733 23.24 18.71 24.31
CA ALA A 733 22.46 17.57 24.78
C ALA A 733 20.98 17.93 24.96
N GLN A 734 20.70 19.14 25.45
CA GLN A 734 19.34 19.64 25.57
C GLN A 734 18.66 19.83 24.21
N ALA A 735 19.39 20.38 23.23
CA ALA A 735 18.88 20.53 21.85
C ALA A 735 18.55 19.17 21.22
N ARG A 736 19.41 18.15 21.40
CA ARG A 736 19.14 16.77 20.96
C ARG A 736 17.88 16.20 21.58
N GLN A 737 17.67 16.42 22.89
CA GLN A 737 16.47 15.95 23.58
C GLN A 737 15.20 16.59 23.02
N TRP A 738 15.24 17.88 22.70
CA TRP A 738 14.10 18.57 22.11
C TRP A 738 13.76 18.04 20.72
N LEU A 739 14.78 17.78 19.89
CA LEU A 739 14.61 17.20 18.57
C LEU A 739 14.03 15.78 18.62
N ALA A 740 14.65 14.91 19.43
CA ALA A 740 14.26 13.51 19.58
C ALA A 740 12.84 13.35 20.13
N SER A 741 12.45 14.19 21.09
CA SER A 741 11.10 14.19 21.65
C SER A 741 10.08 14.93 20.79
N CYS A 742 10.54 15.76 19.83
CA CYS A 742 9.73 16.75 19.11
C CYS A 742 8.95 17.66 20.07
N LYS A 743 9.56 18.04 21.20
CA LYS A 743 8.98 18.91 22.22
C LYS A 743 10.01 19.87 22.83
N PRO A 744 9.65 21.13 23.13
CA PRO A 744 10.55 22.10 23.74
C PRO A 744 10.59 21.97 25.29
N ILE A 745 11.01 20.81 25.80
CA ILE A 745 11.00 20.49 27.24
C ILE A 745 11.92 21.45 28.02
N GLY A 746 11.36 22.30 28.88
CA GLY A 746 12.16 23.24 29.69
C GLY A 746 12.66 24.48 28.94
N ALA A 747 12.17 24.76 27.71
CA ALA A 747 12.58 25.94 26.93
C ALA A 747 11.88 27.26 27.35
N GLN A 748 11.13 27.25 28.46
CA GLN A 748 10.24 28.35 28.88
C GLN A 748 10.97 29.70 29.01
N GLN A 749 12.18 29.71 29.56
CA GLN A 749 12.93 30.94 29.82
C GLN A 749 13.31 31.69 28.53
N HIS A 750 13.73 30.97 27.50
CA HIS A 750 14.07 31.54 26.20
C HIS A 750 12.83 32.07 25.48
N LEU A 751 11.75 31.28 25.46
CA LEU A 751 10.50 31.65 24.82
C LEU A 751 9.83 32.86 25.48
N ARG A 752 9.81 32.95 26.82
CA ARG A 752 9.21 34.08 27.57
C ARG A 752 9.91 35.42 27.33
N THR A 753 11.19 35.41 26.95
CA THR A 753 11.96 36.65 26.74
C THR A 753 11.64 37.31 25.40
N HIS A 754 11.45 36.51 24.34
CA HIS A 754 11.34 37.02 22.97
C HIS A 754 9.92 36.96 22.39
N LEU A 755 9.11 35.94 22.71
CA LEU A 755 7.74 35.82 22.18
C LEU A 755 6.85 37.04 22.47
N PRO A 756 6.87 37.66 23.67
CA PRO A 756 6.03 38.83 23.95
C PRO A 756 6.36 40.04 23.09
N ARG A 757 7.60 40.13 22.61
CA ARG A 757 8.04 41.18 21.69
C ARG A 757 7.50 40.96 20.29
N ILE A 758 7.42 39.70 19.84
CA ILE A 758 6.79 39.34 18.56
C ILE A 758 5.28 39.65 18.58
N LEU A 759 4.62 39.42 19.72
CA LEU A 759 3.18 39.64 19.90
C LEU A 759 2.76 41.12 20.06
N GLN A 760 3.68 42.07 19.91
CA GLN A 760 3.37 43.50 20.05
C GLN A 760 2.47 43.99 18.90
N PRO A 761 1.50 44.89 19.15
CA PRO A 761 0.57 45.38 18.13
C PRO A 761 1.22 46.08 16.94
N LYS A 762 2.47 46.56 17.09
CA LYS A 762 3.24 47.19 16.01
C LYS A 762 3.80 46.18 15.01
N ILE A 763 3.98 44.93 15.43
CA ILE A 763 4.60 43.85 14.67
C ILE A 763 3.54 42.86 14.19
N LEU A 764 2.48 42.69 14.99
CA LEU A 764 1.45 41.70 14.77
C LEU A 764 0.05 42.33 14.88
N ASP A 765 -0.70 42.33 13.78
CA ASP A 765 -2.10 42.73 13.76
C ASP A 765 -3.00 41.53 14.11
N ARG A 766 -3.37 41.43 15.39
CA ARG A 766 -4.24 40.36 15.89
C ARG A 766 -5.55 40.28 15.12
N SER A 767 -6.11 41.41 14.66
CA SER A 767 -7.40 41.41 13.97
C SER A 767 -7.29 40.75 12.59
N ARG A 768 -6.28 41.08 11.80
CA ARG A 768 -6.02 40.49 10.47
C ARG A 768 -5.57 39.03 10.52
N ILE A 769 -4.93 38.65 11.62
CA ILE A 769 -4.57 37.25 11.83
C ILE A 769 -5.83 36.44 12.08
N PHE A 770 -6.74 36.86 12.97
CA PHE A 770 -7.93 36.07 13.28
C PHE A 770 -9.08 36.21 12.28
N ILE A 771 -9.17 37.34 11.58
CA ILE A 771 -10.26 37.71 10.69
C ILE A 771 -9.65 38.07 9.33
N LYS A 772 -9.89 37.24 8.31
CA LYS A 772 -9.41 37.52 6.96
C LYS A 772 -10.44 38.34 6.18
N PRO A 773 -10.03 39.21 5.24
CA PRO A 773 -10.96 39.94 4.39
C PRO A 773 -11.94 39.04 3.61
N SER A 774 -11.52 37.82 3.29
CA SER A 774 -12.36 36.75 2.72
C SER A 774 -13.51 36.33 3.64
N ASP A 775 -13.35 36.44 4.96
CA ASP A 775 -14.36 36.08 5.96
C ASP A 775 -15.40 37.19 6.19
N LEU A 776 -15.18 38.38 5.61
CA LEU A 776 -16.03 39.58 5.77
C LEU A 776 -16.83 39.94 4.51
N LEU A 777 -16.63 39.22 3.40
CA LEU A 777 -17.22 39.48 2.08
C LEU A 777 -18.42 38.57 1.75
N ASP A 778 -19.18 38.11 2.75
CA ASP A 778 -20.37 37.24 2.59
C ASP A 778 -21.62 37.94 2.00
N GLY A 779 -21.46 39.09 1.31
CA GLY A 779 -22.57 39.89 0.80
C GLY A 779 -22.83 39.79 -0.71
N LEU A 780 -21.80 39.60 -1.54
CA LEU A 780 -21.92 39.63 -3.00
C LEU A 780 -20.81 38.76 -3.61
N SER A 781 -21.21 37.60 -4.14
CA SER A 781 -20.39 36.64 -4.92
C SER A 781 -19.09 36.15 -4.28
N GLY A 782 -18.99 34.85 -4.01
CA GLY A 782 -17.67 34.22 -3.85
C GLY A 782 -17.65 32.99 -2.99
N GLU A 783 -17.73 31.83 -3.64
CA GLU A 783 -16.83 30.76 -3.27
C GLU A 783 -15.40 31.34 -3.22
N GLN A 784 -14.80 31.41 -2.03
CA GLN A 784 -13.38 31.14 -1.91
C GLN A 784 -13.18 29.90 -1.04
N PRO A 785 -12.35 28.97 -1.51
CA PRO A 785 -12.11 27.73 -0.81
C PRO A 785 -11.43 28.04 0.51
N ARG A 786 -11.89 27.45 1.62
CA ARG A 786 -10.97 27.10 2.69
C ARG A 786 -9.83 26.35 2.02
N THR A 787 -8.68 26.99 1.85
CA THR A 787 -7.43 26.36 1.45
C THR A 787 -7.06 25.42 2.58
N THR A 788 -7.71 24.26 2.58
CA THR A 788 -7.25 23.05 3.21
C THR A 788 -5.96 22.68 2.49
N CYS A 789 -4.88 23.37 2.85
CA CYS A 789 -3.50 22.96 2.62
C CYS A 789 -3.24 21.53 3.15
N HIS A 790 -4.22 20.97 3.88
CA HIS A 790 -4.29 19.60 4.35
C HIS A 790 -4.45 18.52 3.25
N SER A 791 -4.81 18.83 2.00
CA SER A 791 -5.02 17.78 0.97
C SER A 791 -4.05 17.82 -0.22
N ARG A 792 -3.63 19.00 -0.70
CA ARG A 792 -2.68 19.12 -1.82
C ARG A 792 -1.21 18.94 -1.39
N GLY A 793 -0.84 19.38 -0.19
CA GLY A 793 0.48 19.08 0.40
C GLY A 793 0.68 17.60 0.75
N ARG A 794 -0.40 16.82 0.90
CA ARG A 794 -0.30 15.38 1.20
C ARG A 794 0.25 14.56 0.04
N GLN A 795 0.06 14.96 -1.21
CA GLN A 795 0.56 14.18 -2.36
C GLN A 795 2.00 14.54 -2.73
N PHE A 796 2.43 15.77 -2.50
CA PHE A 796 3.77 16.23 -2.85
C PHE A 796 4.88 15.62 -1.96
N TRP A 797 4.56 15.28 -0.70
CA TRP A 797 5.56 14.88 0.29
C TRP A 797 5.49 13.40 0.71
N ILE A 798 4.55 12.60 0.16
CA ILE A 798 4.47 11.16 0.43
C ILE A 798 5.58 10.36 -0.30
N GLN A 799 6.26 10.92 -1.30
CA GLN A 799 7.40 10.28 -1.96
C GLN A 799 8.74 10.43 -1.22
N CYS A 800 8.81 11.22 -0.15
CA CYS A 800 10.03 11.49 0.61
C CYS A 800 10.44 10.40 1.61
N THR A 801 9.94 9.16 1.51
CA THR A 801 10.26 8.08 2.48
C THR A 801 11.55 7.32 2.19
N SER A 802 12.46 7.86 1.39
CA SER A 802 13.82 7.32 1.20
C SER A 802 14.83 8.45 1.09
N PHE A 803 15.19 9.07 2.22
CA PHE A 803 16.22 10.11 2.31
C PHE A 803 17.62 9.53 2.59
N PRO A 804 18.30 8.96 1.58
CA PRO A 804 19.77 9.04 1.59
C PRO A 804 20.41 9.76 0.40
N ARG A 805 19.68 10.07 -0.69
CA ARG A 805 20.32 10.62 -1.92
C ARG A 805 19.71 11.89 -2.52
N VAL A 806 18.70 12.49 -1.88
CA VAL A 806 18.00 13.66 -2.43
C VAL A 806 18.74 14.97 -2.13
N THR A 807 19.94 15.13 -2.68
CA THR A 807 20.62 16.43 -2.77
C THR A 807 21.00 16.83 -4.19
N GLU A 808 20.75 15.98 -5.19
CA GLU A 808 20.91 16.31 -6.63
C GLU A 808 19.57 16.30 -7.42
N ASP A 809 18.45 15.89 -6.79
CA ASP A 809 17.20 15.50 -7.48
C ASP A 809 16.07 16.56 -7.46
N LEU A 810 16.34 17.80 -7.04
CA LEU A 810 15.29 18.84 -6.95
C LEU A 810 14.97 19.55 -8.29
N LEU A 811 15.64 19.22 -9.39
CA LEU A 811 15.61 19.98 -10.65
C LEU A 811 14.62 19.51 -11.73
N THR A 812 13.58 18.75 -11.41
CA THR A 812 12.44 18.59 -12.34
C THR A 812 11.10 18.56 -11.60
N MET A 813 10.47 19.73 -11.45
CA MET A 813 9.06 19.79 -11.08
C MET A 813 8.18 19.49 -12.31
N PRO A 814 7.18 18.61 -12.20
CA PRO A 814 6.24 18.35 -13.29
C PRO A 814 5.37 19.59 -13.52
N LYS A 815 5.20 19.98 -14.79
CA LYS A 815 4.09 20.85 -15.22
C LYS A 815 2.79 20.27 -14.66
N ALA A 816 1.91 21.13 -14.13
CA ALA A 816 0.61 20.80 -13.54
C ALA A 816 0.07 19.46 -14.06
N THR A 817 0.27 18.41 -13.27
CA THR A 817 -0.05 17.05 -13.69
C THR A 817 -1.55 16.92 -13.75
N ILE A 818 -2.10 16.98 -14.96
CA ILE A 818 -3.37 16.35 -15.28
C ILE A 818 -3.29 14.93 -14.68
N PRO A 819 -4.28 14.48 -13.89
CA PRO A 819 -4.25 13.14 -13.29
C PRO A 819 -3.91 12.10 -14.35
N SER A 820 -3.10 11.09 -14.03
CA SER A 820 -2.77 10.02 -14.97
C SER A 820 -4.07 9.41 -15.51
N LEU A 821 -4.32 9.63 -16.80
CA LEU A 821 -5.47 9.08 -17.50
C LEU A 821 -5.25 7.58 -17.70
N PRO A 822 -6.27 6.72 -17.56
CA PRO A 822 -7.67 7.03 -17.27
C PRO A 822 -7.98 7.23 -15.77
N ILE A 823 -8.85 8.20 -15.48
CA ILE A 823 -9.28 8.54 -14.12
C ILE A 823 -10.30 7.51 -13.61
N SER A 824 -10.25 7.23 -12.30
CA SER A 824 -11.27 6.46 -11.58
C SER A 824 -11.76 7.28 -10.39
N GLY A 825 -13.06 7.27 -10.11
CA GLY A 825 -13.60 8.11 -9.04
C GLY A 825 -15.09 7.91 -8.75
N LEU A 826 -15.59 8.73 -7.83
CA LEU A 826 -17.00 8.78 -7.41
C LEU A 826 -17.57 10.16 -7.70
N PHE A 827 -18.81 10.25 -8.16
CA PHE A 827 -19.52 11.53 -8.31
C PHE A 827 -21.02 11.32 -8.14
N GLY A 828 -21.74 12.36 -7.76
CA GLY A 828 -23.20 12.34 -7.64
C GLY A 828 -23.87 12.93 -8.88
N ILE A 829 -24.99 12.34 -9.31
CA ILE A 829 -25.88 12.94 -10.32
C ILE A 829 -27.26 13.18 -9.73
N LYS A 830 -27.97 14.21 -10.21
CA LYS A 830 -29.39 14.43 -9.96
C LYS A 830 -30.19 13.56 -10.93
N LYS A 831 -30.62 12.39 -10.48
CA LYS A 831 -31.49 11.50 -11.26
C LYS A 831 -32.84 12.21 -11.50
N PRO A 832 -33.34 12.27 -12.76
CA PRO A 832 -34.70 12.72 -13.02
C PRO A 832 -35.74 11.66 -12.63
N SER A 833 -36.96 12.10 -12.34
CA SER A 833 -38.11 11.20 -12.13
C SER A 833 -38.50 10.53 -13.45
N GLY A 834 -38.87 9.24 -13.41
CA GLY A 834 -39.25 8.42 -14.56
C GLY A 834 -38.27 7.27 -14.86
N PRO A 835 -37.04 7.52 -15.34
CA PRO A 835 -36.13 6.45 -15.73
C PRO A 835 -35.62 5.64 -14.53
N THR A 836 -35.29 4.37 -14.76
CA THR A 836 -34.65 3.53 -13.74
C THR A 836 -33.18 3.91 -13.57
N SER A 837 -32.60 3.77 -12.36
CA SER A 837 -31.17 4.03 -12.14
C SER A 837 -30.29 3.27 -13.13
N MET A 838 -30.62 2.02 -13.45
CA MET A 838 -29.83 1.20 -14.39
C MET A 838 -29.98 1.66 -15.85
N SER A 839 -31.14 2.19 -16.24
CA SER A 839 -31.32 2.76 -17.59
C SER A 839 -30.37 3.94 -17.82
N LEU A 840 -30.20 4.82 -16.83
CA LEU A 840 -29.27 5.95 -16.91
C LEU A 840 -27.82 5.49 -17.04
N LEU A 841 -27.39 4.50 -16.25
CA LEU A 841 -26.03 3.95 -16.38
C LEU A 841 -25.77 3.38 -17.78
N ASN A 842 -26.77 2.68 -18.36
CA ASN A 842 -26.66 2.15 -19.71
C ASN A 842 -26.56 3.26 -20.77
N GLN A 843 -27.23 4.40 -20.56
CA GLN A 843 -27.12 5.56 -21.45
C GLN A 843 -25.77 6.26 -21.33
N LEU A 844 -25.18 6.33 -20.14
CA LEU A 844 -23.86 6.92 -19.91
C LEU A 844 -22.71 6.03 -20.40
N GLN A 845 -22.91 4.73 -20.46
CA GLN A 845 -21.87 3.76 -20.79
C GLN A 845 -21.08 4.06 -22.09
N PRO A 846 -21.70 4.42 -23.22
CA PRO A 846 -20.99 4.75 -24.46
C PRO A 846 -20.17 6.04 -24.35
N LEU A 847 -20.73 7.05 -23.66
CA LEU A 847 -20.11 8.36 -23.47
C LEU A 847 -18.83 8.28 -22.63
N PHE A 848 -18.87 7.54 -21.52
CA PHE A 848 -17.68 7.28 -20.70
C PHE A 848 -16.65 6.37 -21.39
N SER A 849 -17.11 5.42 -22.23
CA SER A 849 -16.20 4.50 -22.93
C SER A 849 -15.48 5.16 -24.11
N GLY A 850 -16.04 6.23 -24.69
CA GLY A 850 -15.44 7.02 -25.77
C GLY A 850 -14.62 8.23 -25.31
N SER A 851 -14.57 8.50 -24.01
CA SER A 851 -13.87 9.65 -23.44
C SER A 851 -12.40 9.36 -23.16
N LYS A 852 -11.52 10.33 -23.48
CA LYS A 852 -10.10 10.30 -23.12
C LYS A 852 -9.88 10.33 -21.60
N LEU A 853 -10.86 10.81 -20.83
CA LEU A 853 -10.77 10.85 -19.37
C LEU A 853 -10.80 9.47 -18.72
N PHE A 854 -11.59 8.55 -19.28
CA PHE A 854 -11.93 7.29 -18.60
C PHE A 854 -11.49 6.03 -19.38
N ALA A 855 -11.04 6.18 -20.63
CA ALA A 855 -10.53 5.09 -21.47
C ALA A 855 -9.05 5.29 -21.82
N SER A 856 -8.30 4.18 -21.93
CA SER A 856 -6.88 4.21 -22.30
C SER A 856 -6.69 4.55 -23.79
N PRO A 857 -5.53 5.14 -24.18
CA PRO A 857 -5.23 5.48 -25.58
C PRO A 857 -5.33 4.28 -26.53
N GLU A 858 -4.75 3.13 -26.14
CA GLU A 858 -4.82 1.86 -26.90
C GLU A 858 -6.26 1.44 -27.21
N LYS A 859 -7.19 1.73 -26.30
CA LYS A 859 -8.59 1.34 -26.43
C LYS A 859 -9.38 2.29 -27.33
N LEU A 860 -9.05 3.58 -27.29
CA LEU A 860 -9.60 4.57 -28.23
C LEU A 860 -9.14 4.26 -29.67
N GLU A 861 -7.88 3.85 -29.85
CA GLU A 861 -7.35 3.39 -31.15
C GLU A 861 -8.01 2.09 -31.64
N GLN A 862 -8.28 1.13 -30.75
CA GLN A 862 -9.06 -0.06 -31.07
C GLN A 862 -10.50 0.27 -31.51
N LEU A 863 -11.16 1.24 -30.86
CA LEU A 863 -12.50 1.71 -31.26
C LEU A 863 -12.49 2.46 -32.60
N GLN A 864 -11.42 3.21 -32.90
CA GLN A 864 -11.24 3.89 -34.18
C GLN A 864 -10.97 2.91 -35.33
N SER A 865 -10.12 1.91 -35.11
CA SER A 865 -9.83 0.86 -36.10
C SER A 865 -11.02 -0.11 -36.31
N ALA A 866 -11.85 -0.34 -35.28
CA ALA A 866 -13.05 -1.16 -35.36
C ALA A 866 -14.19 -0.55 -36.21
N LYS A 867 -14.14 0.75 -36.57
CA LYS A 867 -15.07 1.32 -37.57
C LYS A 867 -14.97 0.61 -38.95
N ALA A 868 -13.88 -0.12 -39.23
CA ALA A 868 -13.69 -0.86 -40.49
C ALA A 868 -14.23 -2.31 -40.51
N LYS A 869 -14.58 -2.93 -39.37
CA LYS A 869 -15.05 -4.34 -39.32
C LYS A 869 -16.19 -4.53 -38.32
N ARG A 870 -17.41 -4.16 -38.74
CA ARG A 870 -18.62 -4.33 -37.94
C ARG A 870 -19.28 -5.69 -38.23
N ARG A 871 -18.95 -6.74 -37.45
CA ARG A 871 -19.82 -7.89 -37.07
C ARG A 871 -19.03 -8.99 -36.37
N ARG A 872 -19.30 -9.18 -35.06
CA ARG A 872 -18.83 -10.21 -34.09
C ARG A 872 -17.70 -9.78 -33.15
N MET A 873 -18.06 -9.13 -32.05
CA MET A 873 -17.46 -9.45 -30.75
C MET A 873 -18.42 -9.03 -29.62
N LYS A 874 -18.69 -9.96 -28.71
CA LYS A 874 -19.63 -9.81 -27.58
C LYS A 874 -18.79 -9.53 -26.32
N ARG A 875 -18.98 -8.33 -25.75
CA ARG A 875 -18.77 -7.90 -24.34
C ARG A 875 -17.55 -8.46 -23.61
N GLY A 876 -16.43 -7.76 -23.73
CA GLY A 876 -15.26 -7.92 -22.86
C GLY A 876 -14.38 -6.68 -22.98
N GLY A 877 -14.79 -5.57 -22.36
CA GLY A 877 -13.95 -4.37 -22.31
C GLY A 877 -14.71 -3.05 -22.34
N ASP A 878 -15.67 -2.81 -21.46
CA ASP A 878 -16.29 -1.47 -21.28
C ASP A 878 -15.72 -0.78 -20.03
N VAL A 879 -15.69 0.56 -19.99
CA VAL A 879 -15.33 1.33 -18.79
C VAL A 879 -16.30 0.96 -17.66
N LYS A 880 -15.80 0.47 -16.52
CA LYS A 880 -16.70 -0.06 -15.48
C LYS A 880 -17.47 1.08 -14.79
N LEU A 881 -18.79 1.11 -14.95
CA LEU A 881 -19.69 2.04 -14.26
C LEU A 881 -20.60 1.31 -13.26
N GLY A 882 -20.90 1.94 -12.14
CA GLY A 882 -21.78 1.40 -11.10
C GLY A 882 -22.47 2.50 -10.29
N GLN A 883 -23.48 2.11 -9.49
CA GLN A 883 -24.26 3.01 -8.64
C GLN A 883 -24.25 2.58 -7.16
N GLY A 884 -24.29 3.56 -6.25
CA GLY A 884 -24.11 3.39 -4.80
C GLY A 884 -25.42 3.29 -4.01
N GLY A 885 -26.56 3.13 -4.66
CA GLY A 885 -27.85 2.93 -4.02
C GLY A 885 -29.02 3.27 -4.95
N THR A 886 -29.80 2.25 -5.30
CA THR A 886 -30.93 2.36 -6.26
C THR A 886 -31.95 3.40 -5.79
N LEU A 887 -32.45 4.20 -6.73
CA LEU A 887 -33.66 5.01 -6.57
C LEU A 887 -34.79 4.38 -7.37
N ASP A 888 -35.99 4.42 -6.80
CA ASP A 888 -37.20 3.98 -7.50
C ASP A 888 -37.43 4.83 -8.76
N PRO A 889 -38.15 4.33 -9.78
CA PRO A 889 -38.40 5.07 -11.02
C PRO A 889 -39.04 6.44 -10.77
N LEU A 890 -40.07 6.52 -9.92
CA LEU A 890 -40.72 7.79 -9.55
C LEU A 890 -39.81 8.74 -8.77
N ALA A 891 -38.75 8.21 -8.14
CA ALA A 891 -37.92 8.99 -7.24
C ALA A 891 -36.87 9.79 -8.01
N ASP A 892 -36.72 11.07 -7.68
CA ASP A 892 -35.66 11.93 -8.18
C ASP A 892 -34.62 12.24 -7.10
N GLY A 893 -33.54 12.90 -7.50
CA GLY A 893 -32.52 13.38 -6.57
C GLY A 893 -31.19 12.64 -6.63
N VAL A 894 -30.45 12.63 -5.51
CA VAL A 894 -29.04 12.20 -5.47
C VAL A 894 -28.87 10.74 -5.86
N LEU A 895 -28.09 10.45 -6.90
CA LEU A 895 -27.63 9.11 -7.26
C LEU A 895 -26.10 9.09 -7.36
N VAL A 896 -25.44 8.39 -6.42
CA VAL A 896 -23.98 8.28 -6.41
C VAL A 896 -23.52 7.25 -7.45
N LEU A 897 -22.63 7.67 -8.35
CA LEU A 897 -22.02 6.86 -9.39
C LEU A 897 -20.54 6.64 -9.12
N GLY A 898 -20.04 5.48 -9.57
CA GLY A 898 -18.63 5.13 -9.52
C GLY A 898 -18.15 4.73 -10.91
N VAL A 899 -16.98 5.24 -11.30
CA VAL A 899 -16.32 4.94 -12.57
C VAL A 899 -14.97 4.27 -12.35
N GLY A 900 -14.68 3.25 -13.15
CA GLY A 900 -13.47 2.44 -13.05
C GLY A 900 -13.33 1.78 -11.68
N LYS A 901 -12.23 2.07 -11.00
CA LYS A 901 -11.95 1.58 -9.63
C LYS A 901 -12.88 2.18 -8.59
N GLY A 902 -13.51 3.33 -8.87
CA GLY A 902 -14.50 3.94 -7.96
C GLY A 902 -15.71 3.06 -7.68
N THR A 903 -16.02 2.13 -8.58
CA THR A 903 -17.06 1.12 -8.35
C THR A 903 -16.84 0.26 -7.11
N LYS A 904 -15.59 0.10 -6.64
CA LYS A 904 -15.27 -0.66 -5.43
C LYS A 904 -15.65 0.07 -4.13
N GLN A 905 -15.78 1.40 -4.17
CA GLN A 905 -16.13 2.20 -3.00
C GLN A 905 -17.65 2.42 -2.86
N LEU A 906 -18.46 2.00 -3.84
CA LEU A 906 -19.91 2.21 -3.82
C LEU A 906 -20.62 1.55 -2.65
N THR A 907 -20.04 0.49 -2.07
CA THR A 907 -20.58 -0.20 -0.88
C THR A 907 -20.77 0.76 0.30
N GLN A 908 -19.89 1.74 0.47
CA GLN A 908 -19.99 2.70 1.59
C GLN A 908 -21.25 3.57 1.52
N PHE A 909 -21.85 3.73 0.33
CA PHE A 909 -23.07 4.51 0.14
C PHE A 909 -24.35 3.69 0.30
N LEU A 910 -24.25 2.36 0.39
CA LEU A 910 -25.39 1.50 0.71
C LEU A 910 -25.79 1.69 2.18
N ASP A 911 -24.81 1.67 3.08
CA ASP A 911 -25.00 1.70 4.54
C ASP A 911 -24.97 3.13 5.12
N CYS A 912 -24.74 4.16 4.29
CA CYS A 912 -24.77 5.55 4.74
C CYS A 912 -26.20 6.07 5.02
N THR A 913 -26.24 7.18 5.77
CA THR A 913 -27.46 7.95 6.01
C THR A 913 -27.96 8.63 4.73
N LYS A 914 -29.28 8.75 4.61
CA LYS A 914 -29.96 9.33 3.45
C LYS A 914 -31.05 10.28 3.94
N GLU A 915 -31.26 11.37 3.19
CA GLU A 915 -32.32 12.33 3.48
C GLU A 915 -33.32 12.34 2.32
N TYR A 916 -34.60 12.36 2.67
CA TYR A 916 -35.70 12.28 1.73
C TYR A 916 -36.75 13.34 2.03
N ARG A 917 -37.35 13.85 0.96
CA ARG A 917 -38.58 14.63 0.97
C ARG A 917 -39.62 13.86 0.18
N THR A 918 -40.80 13.63 0.74
CA THR A 918 -41.84 12.82 0.07
C THR A 918 -43.23 13.36 0.32
N THR A 919 -44.12 13.24 -0.66
CA THR A 919 -45.53 13.58 -0.50
C THR A 919 -46.36 12.31 -0.38
N CYS A 920 -47.15 12.23 0.70
CA CYS A 920 -48.12 11.18 0.96
C CYS A 920 -49.50 11.62 0.46
N LEU A 921 -50.22 10.71 -0.20
CA LEU A 921 -51.63 10.88 -0.57
C LEU A 921 -52.49 9.84 0.16
N LEU A 922 -53.48 10.31 0.93
CA LEU A 922 -54.36 9.45 1.72
C LEU A 922 -55.55 8.90 0.93
N GLY A 923 -56.20 7.89 1.50
CA GLY A 923 -57.42 7.25 1.05
C GLY A 923 -57.25 6.07 0.09
N CYS A 924 -56.04 5.85 -0.45
CA CYS A 924 -55.78 4.76 -1.39
C CYS A 924 -54.41 4.12 -1.14
N GLU A 925 -54.39 2.79 -1.10
CA GLU A 925 -53.20 1.95 -1.01
C GLU A 925 -52.94 1.29 -2.37
N THR A 926 -51.68 1.21 -2.77
CA THR A 926 -51.24 0.61 -4.04
C THR A 926 -50.33 -0.57 -3.80
N ASP A 927 -50.23 -1.49 -4.75
CA ASP A 927 -49.41 -2.70 -4.64
C ASP A 927 -47.90 -2.41 -4.48
N SER A 928 -47.42 -1.30 -5.06
CA SER A 928 -46.05 -0.80 -4.94
C SER A 928 -45.84 0.21 -3.81
N TYR A 929 -46.90 0.62 -3.10
CA TYR A 929 -46.91 1.75 -2.14
C TYR A 929 -46.49 3.11 -2.73
N ASP A 930 -46.52 3.23 -4.06
CA ASP A 930 -46.32 4.47 -4.80
C ASP A 930 -47.37 4.66 -5.90
N SER A 931 -47.42 5.84 -6.51
CA SER A 931 -48.40 6.22 -7.53
C SER A 931 -48.26 5.49 -8.87
N GLU A 932 -47.16 4.76 -9.10
CA GLU A 932 -46.97 3.94 -10.30
C GLU A 932 -47.70 2.58 -10.22
N GLY A 933 -48.05 2.17 -8.99
CA GLY A 933 -48.72 0.92 -8.68
C GLY A 933 -50.21 0.88 -9.03
N ALA A 934 -50.78 -0.32 -8.98
CA ALA A 934 -52.21 -0.53 -9.09
C ALA A 934 -52.88 -0.39 -7.73
N LYS A 935 -54.09 0.19 -7.70
CA LYS A 935 -54.90 0.32 -6.50
C LYS A 935 -55.27 -1.06 -5.95
N VAL A 936 -54.96 -1.27 -4.67
CA VAL A 936 -55.21 -2.51 -3.91
C VAL A 936 -56.38 -2.33 -2.95
N ARG A 937 -56.38 -1.21 -2.20
CA ARG A 937 -57.38 -0.95 -1.15
C ARG A 937 -57.71 0.54 -1.08
N THR A 938 -58.96 0.86 -0.74
CA THR A 938 -59.35 2.20 -0.30
C THR A 938 -59.83 2.21 1.15
N ALA A 939 -59.61 3.32 1.83
CA ALA A 939 -60.09 3.55 3.19
C ALA A 939 -60.56 5.02 3.35
N PRO A 940 -61.45 5.30 4.32
CA PRO A 940 -61.84 6.68 4.65
C PRO A 940 -60.61 7.52 5.00
N TRP A 941 -60.61 8.80 4.61
CA TRP A 941 -59.47 9.71 4.83
C TRP A 941 -59.87 11.08 5.33
N LYS A 942 -61.14 11.48 5.17
CA LYS A 942 -61.64 12.81 5.59
C LYS A 942 -61.55 13.06 7.09
N HIS A 943 -61.51 12.00 7.89
CA HIS A 943 -61.38 12.09 9.35
C HIS A 943 -59.96 12.42 9.82
N VAL A 944 -58.94 12.25 8.95
CA VAL A 944 -57.53 12.43 9.34
C VAL A 944 -57.17 13.91 9.37
N THR A 945 -56.81 14.42 10.56
CA THR A 945 -56.34 15.81 10.70
C THR A 945 -54.81 15.91 10.69
N LYS A 946 -54.30 17.14 10.63
CA LYS A 946 -52.86 17.43 10.70
C LYS A 946 -52.27 16.93 12.03
N GLU A 947 -52.98 17.15 13.12
CA GLU A 947 -52.58 16.78 14.48
C GLU A 947 -52.50 15.25 14.65
N ASP A 948 -53.38 14.49 14.00
CA ASP A 948 -53.35 13.03 14.02
C ASP A 948 -52.06 12.49 13.37
N VAL A 949 -51.67 13.07 12.22
CA VAL A 949 -50.43 12.71 11.53
C VAL A 949 -49.21 13.10 12.36
N GLU A 950 -49.14 14.33 12.89
CA GLU A 950 -48.02 14.77 13.73
C GLU A 950 -47.82 13.88 14.97
N LYS A 951 -48.92 13.44 15.60
CA LYS A 951 -48.88 12.51 16.74
C LYS A 951 -48.37 11.12 16.32
N ALA A 952 -48.81 10.62 15.17
CA ALA A 952 -48.40 9.32 14.66
C ALA A 952 -46.91 9.26 14.27
N LEU A 953 -46.29 10.37 13.82
CA LEU A 953 -44.87 10.41 13.45
C LEU A 953 -43.93 9.91 14.54
N SER A 954 -44.27 10.14 15.81
CA SER A 954 -43.45 9.72 16.97
C SER A 954 -43.25 8.19 17.04
N GLN A 955 -44.16 7.40 16.47
CA GLN A 955 -44.08 5.94 16.44
C GLN A 955 -43.04 5.42 15.43
N PHE A 956 -42.67 6.27 14.46
CA PHE A 956 -41.78 5.93 13.36
C PHE A 956 -40.41 6.60 13.48
N ALA A 957 -40.13 7.30 14.58
CA ALA A 957 -38.83 7.89 14.90
C ALA A 957 -38.00 6.93 15.78
N GLY A 958 -36.68 6.87 15.57
CA GLY A 958 -35.77 5.98 16.29
C GLY A 958 -35.54 4.64 15.58
N GLU A 959 -35.21 3.59 16.34
CA GLU A 959 -35.03 2.24 15.78
C GLU A 959 -36.36 1.53 15.60
N ILE A 960 -36.69 1.19 14.35
CA ILE A 960 -37.93 0.50 13.99
C ILE A 960 -37.62 -0.79 13.22
N LYS A 961 -38.53 -1.76 13.31
CA LYS A 961 -38.52 -2.95 12.46
C LYS A 961 -39.39 -2.69 11.25
N GLN A 962 -38.80 -2.73 10.07
CA GLN A 962 -39.50 -2.51 8.81
C GLN A 962 -39.46 -3.79 7.97
N THR A 963 -40.62 -4.21 7.48
CA THR A 963 -40.70 -5.27 6.46
C THR A 963 -40.53 -4.63 5.08
N PRO A 964 -39.50 -5.00 4.30
CA PRO A 964 -39.32 -4.49 2.94
C PRO A 964 -40.55 -4.75 2.06
N PRO A 965 -40.94 -3.81 1.17
CA PRO A 965 -42.03 -4.02 0.24
C PRO A 965 -41.66 -5.10 -0.79
N ILE A 966 -42.67 -5.80 -1.31
CA ILE A 966 -42.47 -6.85 -2.32
C ILE A 966 -41.90 -6.28 -3.62
N PHE A 967 -42.22 -5.02 -3.96
CA PHE A 967 -41.62 -4.28 -5.07
C PHE A 967 -40.29 -3.62 -4.68
N SER A 968 -39.32 -4.45 -4.25
CA SER A 968 -37.96 -4.01 -3.90
C SER A 968 -36.88 -4.77 -4.66
N ALA A 969 -35.69 -4.16 -4.76
CA ALA A 969 -34.51 -4.77 -5.39
C ALA A 969 -33.81 -5.81 -4.50
N LEU A 970 -34.36 -6.12 -3.32
CA LEU A 970 -33.82 -7.12 -2.41
C LEU A 970 -33.84 -8.50 -3.10
N LYS A 971 -32.73 -9.25 -3.02
CA LYS A 971 -32.63 -10.57 -3.65
C LYS A 971 -33.02 -11.70 -2.68
N MET A 972 -33.86 -12.61 -3.16
CA MET A 972 -34.19 -13.89 -2.52
C MET A 972 -33.87 -15.01 -3.52
N ASP A 973 -32.95 -15.90 -3.13
CA ASP A 973 -32.41 -16.98 -3.97
C ASP A 973 -31.90 -16.48 -5.35
N GLY A 974 -31.16 -15.37 -5.32
CA GLY A 974 -30.52 -14.78 -6.50
C GLY A 974 -31.42 -13.91 -7.38
N LYS A 975 -32.75 -13.91 -7.19
CA LYS A 975 -33.71 -13.07 -7.93
C LYS A 975 -34.24 -11.91 -7.07
N PRO A 976 -34.41 -10.69 -7.61
CA PRO A 976 -35.03 -9.57 -6.90
C PRO A 976 -36.51 -9.81 -6.54
N LEU A 977 -36.99 -9.28 -5.40
CA LEU A 977 -38.38 -9.45 -4.94
C LEU A 977 -39.42 -8.93 -5.94
N TYR A 978 -39.14 -7.79 -6.60
CA TYR A 978 -40.07 -7.26 -7.62
C TYR A 978 -40.30 -8.22 -8.79
N GLU A 979 -39.37 -9.14 -9.09
CA GLU A 979 -39.58 -10.13 -10.14
C GLU A 979 -40.57 -11.20 -9.73
N TYR A 980 -40.60 -11.57 -8.45
CA TYR A 980 -41.58 -12.51 -7.90
C TYR A 980 -42.98 -11.88 -7.92
N ALA A 981 -43.09 -10.61 -7.51
CA ALA A 981 -44.32 -9.84 -7.56
C ALA A 981 -44.90 -9.77 -8.99
N ARG A 982 -44.08 -9.37 -9.97
CA ARG A 982 -44.51 -9.26 -11.37
C ARG A 982 -44.89 -10.59 -12.03
N LYS A 983 -44.36 -11.71 -11.53
CA LYS A 983 -44.65 -13.05 -12.06
C LYS A 983 -45.77 -13.76 -11.28
N GLY A 984 -46.29 -13.17 -10.19
CA GLY A 984 -47.29 -13.79 -9.32
C GLY A 984 -46.84 -15.10 -8.68
N VAL A 985 -45.53 -15.29 -8.48
CA VAL A 985 -44.95 -16.53 -7.94
C VAL A 985 -44.81 -16.40 -6.42
N PRO A 986 -45.23 -17.41 -5.62
CA PRO A 986 -45.07 -17.36 -4.16
C PRO A 986 -43.59 -17.25 -3.77
N LEU A 987 -43.33 -16.45 -2.75
CA LEU A 987 -41.98 -16.28 -2.22
C LEU A 987 -41.47 -17.59 -1.61
N PRO A 988 -40.21 -17.99 -1.86
CA PRO A 988 -39.62 -19.21 -1.29
C PRO A 988 -39.67 -19.27 0.25
N ARG A 989 -39.67 -18.10 0.90
CA ARG A 989 -39.73 -17.93 2.36
C ARG A 989 -40.29 -16.55 2.71
N PRO A 990 -40.76 -16.34 3.95
CA PRO A 990 -41.27 -15.05 4.40
C PRO A 990 -40.22 -13.93 4.28
N ILE A 991 -40.66 -12.68 4.07
CA ILE A 991 -39.76 -11.51 4.09
C ILE A 991 -39.45 -11.19 5.56
N GLU A 992 -38.19 -11.36 5.97
CA GLU A 992 -37.77 -11.05 7.33
C GLU A 992 -37.76 -9.52 7.57
N PRO A 993 -38.37 -9.03 8.68
CA PRO A 993 -38.29 -7.63 9.08
C PRO A 993 -36.84 -7.21 9.38
N ARG A 994 -36.48 -6.00 8.98
CA ARG A 994 -35.14 -5.42 9.15
C ARG A 994 -35.17 -4.27 10.12
N SER A 995 -34.17 -4.21 11.01
CA SER A 995 -33.95 -3.04 11.84
C SER A 995 -33.40 -1.89 11.01
N VAL A 996 -34.08 -0.75 11.06
CA VAL A 996 -33.66 0.51 10.43
C VAL A 996 -33.79 1.65 11.43
N THR A 997 -33.04 2.72 11.23
CA THR A 997 -33.05 3.88 12.13
C THR A 997 -33.57 5.10 11.39
N VAL A 998 -34.63 5.71 11.91
CA VAL A 998 -35.17 7.00 11.47
C VAL A 998 -34.64 8.06 12.43
N HIS A 999 -33.58 8.75 12.02
CA HIS A 999 -32.90 9.75 12.83
C HIS A 999 -33.74 11.01 13.04
N ASN A 1000 -34.52 11.38 12.01
CA ASN A 1000 -35.39 12.55 12.05
C ASN A 1000 -36.56 12.31 11.10
N LEU A 1001 -37.77 12.67 11.51
CA LEU A 1001 -38.99 12.57 10.72
C LEU A 1001 -39.90 13.74 11.10
N LYS A 1002 -40.26 14.57 10.11
CA LYS A 1002 -41.05 15.78 10.32
C LYS A 1002 -42.12 15.93 9.25
N LEU A 1003 -43.28 16.41 9.67
CA LEU A 1003 -44.27 16.98 8.77
C LEU A 1003 -43.77 18.36 8.33
N GLU A 1004 -43.47 18.50 7.04
CA GLU A 1004 -42.95 19.74 6.47
C GLU A 1004 -44.09 20.65 6.02
N GLU A 1005 -45.08 20.08 5.34
CA GLU A 1005 -46.19 20.83 4.72
C GLU A 1005 -47.48 20.03 4.77
N TRP A 1006 -48.59 20.69 5.12
CA TRP A 1006 -49.93 20.12 5.03
C TRP A 1006 -50.64 20.69 3.81
N LEU A 1007 -50.87 19.87 2.79
CA LEU A 1007 -51.50 20.31 1.53
C LEU A 1007 -53.03 20.24 1.62
N GLY A 1008 -53.59 19.35 2.46
CA GLY A 1008 -55.03 19.11 2.49
C GLY A 1008 -55.51 18.68 1.10
N GLY A 1009 -56.58 19.29 0.59
CA GLY A 1009 -57.04 19.13 -0.80
C GLY A 1009 -56.46 20.14 -1.79
N ASN A 1010 -55.51 21.01 -1.39
CA ASN A 1010 -54.94 22.04 -2.25
C ASN A 1010 -53.75 21.51 -3.08
N HIS A 1011 -54.01 20.51 -3.92
CA HIS A 1011 -53.02 19.93 -4.82
C HIS A 1011 -53.68 19.31 -6.07
N SER A 1012 -52.86 18.96 -7.07
CA SER A 1012 -53.31 18.33 -8.31
C SER A 1012 -53.17 16.79 -8.33
N PHE A 1013 -52.66 16.17 -7.27
CA PHE A 1013 -52.49 14.71 -7.18
C PHE A 1013 -53.82 13.96 -7.18
N LYS A 1014 -53.84 12.78 -7.82
CA LYS A 1014 -54.99 11.87 -7.92
C LYS A 1014 -54.57 10.44 -7.63
N TRP A 1015 -55.52 9.60 -7.22
CA TRP A 1015 -55.28 8.17 -7.10
C TRP A 1015 -55.02 7.51 -8.47
N PRO A 1016 -54.25 6.41 -8.54
CA PRO A 1016 -54.01 5.70 -9.79
C PRO A 1016 -55.29 5.11 -10.38
N GLU A 1017 -55.44 5.21 -11.71
CA GLU A 1017 -56.57 4.61 -12.45
C GLU A 1017 -56.42 3.09 -12.66
N LYS A 1018 -55.20 2.57 -12.53
CA LYS A 1018 -54.90 1.14 -12.67
C LYS A 1018 -55.45 0.38 -11.45
N SER A 1019 -56.35 -0.57 -11.66
CA SER A 1019 -56.85 -1.50 -10.64
C SER A 1019 -56.48 -2.94 -11.00
N LEU A 1020 -56.08 -3.75 -10.03
CA LEU A 1020 -55.84 -5.17 -10.24
C LEU A 1020 -57.15 -5.91 -10.55
N SER A 1021 -57.14 -6.81 -11.52
CA SER A 1021 -58.25 -7.75 -11.75
C SER A 1021 -58.41 -8.72 -10.57
N GLU A 1022 -59.58 -9.33 -10.39
CA GLU A 1022 -59.82 -10.28 -9.29
C GLU A 1022 -58.89 -11.51 -9.32
N GLU A 1023 -58.39 -11.89 -10.50
CA GLU A 1023 -57.40 -12.95 -10.68
C GLU A 1023 -55.99 -12.49 -10.26
N GLU A 1024 -55.61 -11.26 -10.60
CA GLU A 1024 -54.34 -10.65 -10.20
C GLU A 1024 -54.31 -10.33 -8.70
N LYS A 1025 -55.42 -9.85 -8.11
CA LYS A 1025 -55.56 -9.68 -6.66
C LYS A 1025 -55.32 -10.99 -5.93
N LYS A 1026 -55.94 -12.09 -6.38
CA LYS A 1026 -55.68 -13.43 -5.82
C LYS A 1026 -54.24 -13.89 -6.02
N ALA A 1027 -53.60 -13.54 -7.14
CA ALA A 1027 -52.20 -13.88 -7.39
C ALA A 1027 -51.23 -13.10 -6.48
N VAL A 1028 -51.49 -11.82 -6.25
CA VAL A 1028 -50.75 -10.97 -5.30
C VAL A 1028 -51.00 -11.43 -3.87
N GLU A 1029 -52.24 -11.72 -3.49
CA GLU A 1029 -52.59 -12.32 -2.19
C GLU A 1029 -51.87 -13.65 -1.96
N LYS A 1030 -51.80 -14.52 -2.98
CA LYS A 1030 -51.06 -15.78 -2.92
C LYS A 1030 -49.55 -15.57 -2.78
N ALA A 1031 -49.01 -14.48 -3.31
CA ALA A 1031 -47.60 -14.10 -3.11
C ALA A 1031 -47.34 -13.54 -1.69
N ILE A 1032 -48.35 -12.92 -1.05
CA ILE A 1032 -48.29 -12.33 0.29
C ILE A 1032 -48.60 -13.35 1.41
N GLN A 1033 -49.42 -14.37 1.14
CA GLN A 1033 -49.85 -15.42 2.11
C GLN A 1033 -48.71 -16.27 2.71
N GLY A 1034 -47.46 -16.05 2.30
CA GLY A 1034 -46.27 -16.62 2.93
C GLY A 1034 -45.70 -15.84 4.11
N VAL A 1035 -46.28 -14.71 4.56
CA VAL A 1035 -45.65 -13.81 5.55
C VAL A 1035 -46.43 -13.59 6.85
N ASP A 1036 -47.77 -13.51 6.85
CA ASP A 1036 -48.57 -13.34 8.08
C ASP A 1036 -50.00 -13.88 7.93
N GLY A 1037 -50.48 -14.63 8.93
CA GLY A 1037 -51.76 -15.35 8.91
C GLY A 1037 -53.00 -14.52 9.26
N SER A 1038 -52.98 -13.19 9.13
CA SER A 1038 -54.13 -12.34 9.47
C SER A 1038 -54.15 -11.01 8.72
N ALA A 1039 -54.61 -11.01 7.47
CA ALA A 1039 -55.13 -9.81 6.82
C ALA A 1039 -56.24 -10.20 5.85
N THR A 1040 -57.50 -10.01 6.23
CA THR A 1040 -58.61 -9.99 5.28
C THR A 1040 -58.71 -8.56 4.77
N ILE A 1041 -58.38 -8.33 3.49
CA ILE A 1041 -58.55 -7.01 2.86
C ILE A 1041 -60.06 -6.75 2.76
N LYS A 1042 -60.59 -5.87 3.62
CA LYS A 1042 -61.94 -5.31 3.45
C LYS A 1042 -61.80 -3.94 2.82
N ASP A 1043 -62.33 -3.80 1.60
CA ASP A 1043 -62.59 -2.50 1.00
C ASP A 1043 -63.74 -1.84 1.76
N GLU A 1044 -63.45 -0.73 2.43
CA GLU A 1044 -64.46 0.13 3.06
C GLU A 1044 -64.47 1.47 2.30
N PRO A 1045 -65.18 1.56 1.15
CA PRO A 1045 -65.30 2.81 0.42
C PRO A 1045 -66.07 3.85 1.25
N GLU A 1046 -65.63 5.10 1.17
CA GLU A 1046 -66.23 6.23 1.86
C GLU A 1046 -67.68 6.44 1.35
N THR A 1047 -68.67 6.49 2.25
CA THR A 1047 -70.05 6.85 1.89
C THR A 1047 -70.10 8.30 1.37
N GLN A 1048 -70.75 8.53 0.23
CA GLN A 1048 -70.90 9.86 -0.36
C GLN A 1048 -71.55 10.83 0.64
N ILE A 1049 -70.79 11.84 1.09
CA ILE A 1049 -71.29 12.96 1.87
C ILE A 1049 -71.40 14.15 0.90
N GLU A 1050 -72.62 14.63 0.64
CA GLU A 1050 -72.88 15.80 -0.20
C GLU A 1050 -72.19 17.05 0.40
N GLY A 1051 -71.26 17.66 -0.35
CA GLY A 1051 -70.70 18.98 -0.04
C GLY A 1051 -69.23 19.04 0.41
N ALA A 1052 -68.52 17.91 0.53
CA ALA A 1052 -67.07 17.89 0.79
C ALA A 1052 -66.27 17.79 -0.52
N SER A 1053 -65.15 18.53 -0.62
CA SER A 1053 -64.15 18.39 -1.69
C SER A 1053 -63.80 16.92 -1.90
N ASP A 1054 -63.98 16.41 -3.13
CA ASP A 1054 -63.70 15.02 -3.51
C ASP A 1054 -62.20 14.75 -3.73
N VAL A 1055 -61.34 15.72 -3.39
CA VAL A 1055 -59.89 15.63 -3.52
C VAL A 1055 -59.29 15.04 -2.23
N PRO A 1056 -58.57 13.90 -2.29
CA PRO A 1056 -57.95 13.27 -1.13
C PRO A 1056 -56.93 14.17 -0.42
N THR A 1057 -56.77 14.02 0.89
CA THR A 1057 -55.77 14.77 1.67
C THR A 1057 -54.34 14.34 1.32
N ALA A 1058 -53.45 15.31 1.07
CA ALA A 1058 -52.02 15.09 0.97
C ALA A 1058 -51.19 15.91 1.98
N PHE A 1059 -49.99 15.42 2.25
CA PHE A 1059 -49.00 16.11 3.09
C PHE A 1059 -47.57 15.71 2.73
N VAL A 1060 -46.61 16.57 3.07
CA VAL A 1060 -45.18 16.41 2.78
C VAL A 1060 -44.41 16.05 4.04
N LEU A 1061 -43.59 15.01 3.96
CA LEU A 1061 -42.67 14.59 5.01
C LEU A 1061 -41.22 14.83 4.60
N SER A 1062 -40.41 15.28 5.55
CA SER A 1062 -38.95 15.24 5.47
C SER A 1062 -38.39 14.24 6.48
N MET A 1063 -37.40 13.45 6.07
CA MET A 1063 -36.81 12.44 6.93
C MET A 1063 -35.34 12.18 6.68
N LYS A 1064 -34.62 11.86 7.75
CA LYS A 1064 -33.22 11.38 7.75
C LYS A 1064 -33.20 9.95 8.26
N VAL A 1065 -32.73 9.03 7.44
CA VAL A 1065 -32.83 7.58 7.70
C VAL A 1065 -31.50 6.87 7.46
N SER A 1066 -31.32 5.70 8.09
CA SER A 1066 -30.19 4.81 7.85
C SER A 1066 -30.27 4.11 6.49
N GLY A 1067 -29.18 3.46 6.08
CA GLY A 1067 -29.17 2.56 4.93
C GLY A 1067 -30.23 1.46 5.04
N GLY A 1068 -30.84 1.08 3.91
CA GLY A 1068 -31.84 0.01 3.84
C GLY A 1068 -33.28 0.40 4.16
N THR A 1069 -33.55 1.66 4.54
CA THR A 1069 -34.90 2.15 4.85
C THR A 1069 -35.74 2.39 3.60
N TYR A 1070 -36.97 1.87 3.58
CA TYR A 1070 -37.96 2.09 2.52
C TYR A 1070 -38.94 3.19 2.94
N VAL A 1071 -38.83 4.36 2.30
CA VAL A 1071 -39.72 5.51 2.55
C VAL A 1071 -41.18 5.17 2.23
N ARG A 1072 -41.41 4.39 1.17
CA ARG A 1072 -42.75 3.93 0.77
C ARG A 1072 -43.44 3.13 1.88
N SER A 1073 -42.72 2.25 2.57
CA SER A 1073 -43.26 1.51 3.72
C SER A 1073 -43.56 2.42 4.91
N ILE A 1074 -42.73 3.43 5.20
CA ILE A 1074 -43.02 4.41 6.27
C ILE A 1074 -44.34 5.13 5.97
N VAL A 1075 -44.54 5.57 4.72
CA VAL A 1075 -45.77 6.26 4.31
C VAL A 1075 -46.99 5.36 4.40
N HIS A 1076 -46.87 4.13 3.93
CA HIS A 1076 -47.90 3.10 4.06
C HIS A 1076 -48.29 2.88 5.54
N ASP A 1077 -47.31 2.56 6.39
CA ASP A 1077 -47.55 2.22 7.79
C ASP A 1077 -48.09 3.43 8.59
N LEU A 1078 -47.62 4.64 8.28
CA LEU A 1078 -48.13 5.88 8.86
C LEU A 1078 -49.61 6.11 8.50
N ALA A 1079 -50.00 5.83 7.26
CA ALA A 1079 -51.40 5.97 6.83
C ALA A 1079 -52.32 4.98 7.57
N HIS A 1080 -51.86 3.74 7.81
CA HIS A 1080 -52.57 2.77 8.63
C HIS A 1080 -52.66 3.20 10.11
N ALA A 1081 -51.60 3.80 10.66
CA ALA A 1081 -51.58 4.27 12.04
C ALA A 1081 -52.62 5.38 12.32
N VAL A 1082 -52.99 6.16 11.31
CA VAL A 1082 -54.07 7.18 11.38
C VAL A 1082 -55.44 6.64 10.93
N GLY A 1083 -55.57 5.34 10.75
CA GLY A 1083 -56.83 4.68 10.39
C GLY A 1083 -57.28 4.91 8.95
N SER A 1084 -56.34 5.14 8.03
CA SER A 1084 -56.61 5.32 6.60
C SER A 1084 -55.72 4.39 5.76
N ALA A 1085 -55.65 4.66 4.46
CA ALA A 1085 -54.76 4.04 3.49
C ALA A 1085 -53.95 5.15 2.82
N GLY A 1086 -52.74 4.87 2.33
CA GLY A 1086 -51.94 5.91 1.67
C GLY A 1086 -50.77 5.39 0.88
N HIS A 1087 -50.28 6.20 -0.05
CA HIS A 1087 -49.13 5.88 -0.89
C HIS A 1087 -48.31 7.13 -1.21
N VAL A 1088 -47.09 6.92 -1.71
CA VAL A 1088 -46.17 7.99 -2.11
C VAL A 1088 -46.53 8.50 -3.51
N VAL A 1089 -46.67 9.81 -3.68
CA VAL A 1089 -46.87 10.46 -5.00
C VAL A 1089 -45.62 11.16 -5.51
N THR A 1090 -44.77 11.68 -4.63
CA THR A 1090 -43.46 12.24 -5.00
C THR A 1090 -42.40 11.81 -3.98
N LEU A 1091 -41.18 11.56 -4.46
CA LEU A 1091 -40.06 11.12 -3.62
C LEU A 1091 -38.75 11.71 -4.13
N THR A 1092 -38.13 12.59 -3.34
CA THR A 1092 -36.86 13.22 -3.66
C THR A 1092 -35.82 12.82 -2.63
N ARG A 1093 -34.70 12.23 -3.07
CA ARG A 1093 -33.53 12.02 -2.20
C ARG A 1093 -32.65 13.26 -2.25
N SER A 1094 -32.70 14.08 -1.20
CA SER A 1094 -31.93 15.33 -1.11
C SER A 1094 -30.46 15.10 -0.76
N ARG A 1095 -30.15 14.01 -0.03
CA ARG A 1095 -28.78 13.66 0.40
C ARG A 1095 -28.55 12.15 0.39
N GLN A 1096 -27.33 11.75 0.02
CA GLN A 1096 -26.79 10.39 0.23
C GLN A 1096 -25.35 10.48 0.73
N GLY A 1097 -25.15 10.27 2.04
CA GLY A 1097 -23.87 10.50 2.69
C GLY A 1097 -23.38 11.93 2.45
N ARG A 1098 -22.23 12.07 1.81
CA ARG A 1098 -21.62 13.37 1.45
C ARG A 1098 -22.16 14.02 0.18
N PHE A 1099 -22.99 13.34 -0.61
CA PHE A 1099 -23.53 13.92 -1.85
C PHE A 1099 -24.91 14.56 -1.62
N VAL A 1100 -25.08 15.80 -2.05
CA VAL A 1100 -26.27 16.64 -1.81
C VAL A 1100 -26.82 17.26 -3.10
N LEU A 1101 -28.12 17.57 -3.12
CA LEU A 1101 -28.75 18.34 -4.20
C LEU A 1101 -28.48 19.84 -4.09
N GLU A 1102 -28.56 20.39 -2.88
CA GLU A 1102 -28.42 21.81 -2.57
C GLU A 1102 -27.38 21.97 -1.45
N GLU A 1103 -26.59 23.06 -1.47
CA GLU A 1103 -25.53 23.30 -0.50
C GLU A 1103 -26.12 23.57 0.88
N SER A 1104 -25.76 22.74 1.85
CA SER A 1104 -26.22 22.87 3.24
C SER A 1104 -25.21 23.58 4.16
N GLY A 1105 -24.02 23.91 3.64
CA GLY A 1105 -22.92 24.54 4.40
C GLY A 1105 -22.04 23.57 5.21
N GLU A 1106 -22.25 22.25 5.12
CA GLU A 1106 -21.41 21.25 5.82
C GLU A 1106 -20.06 21.00 5.09
N GLU A 1107 -18.96 20.90 5.85
CA GLU A 1107 -17.56 20.90 5.36
C GLU A 1107 -17.18 19.75 4.40
N ASN A 1108 -18.01 18.71 4.29
CA ASN A 1108 -17.75 17.56 3.42
C ASN A 1108 -18.79 17.36 2.30
N ASP A 1109 -19.72 18.31 2.13
CA ASP A 1109 -20.78 18.19 1.13
C ASP A 1109 -20.25 18.32 -0.30
N ARG A 1110 -20.79 17.47 -1.19
CA ARG A 1110 -20.48 17.47 -2.62
C ARG A 1110 -21.75 17.60 -3.43
N ARG A 1111 -21.80 18.63 -4.27
CA ARG A 1111 -22.92 18.88 -5.15
C ARG A 1111 -23.05 17.81 -6.23
N CYS A 1112 -24.29 17.43 -6.55
CA CYS A 1112 -24.59 16.52 -7.63
C CYS A 1112 -24.72 17.25 -8.97
N LEU A 1113 -24.20 16.62 -10.04
CA LEU A 1113 -24.32 17.12 -11.41
C LEU A 1113 -25.77 17.05 -11.90
N SER A 1114 -26.24 18.08 -12.62
CA SER A 1114 -27.55 18.03 -13.28
C SER A 1114 -27.55 16.98 -14.40
N TRP A 1115 -28.69 16.32 -14.61
CA TRP A 1115 -28.86 15.38 -15.72
C TRP A 1115 -28.73 16.06 -17.09
N ASP A 1116 -29.07 17.36 -17.18
CA ASP A 1116 -29.02 18.15 -18.42
C ASP A 1116 -27.62 18.17 -19.06
N VAL A 1117 -26.56 18.08 -18.23
CA VAL A 1117 -25.16 18.03 -18.69
C VAL A 1117 -24.94 16.80 -19.58
N PHE A 1118 -25.46 15.66 -19.14
CA PHE A 1118 -25.34 14.40 -19.88
C PHE A 1118 -26.34 14.32 -21.04
N GLU A 1119 -27.54 14.88 -20.90
CA GLU A 1119 -28.53 14.93 -21.98
C GLU A 1119 -28.03 15.73 -23.19
N LYS A 1120 -27.43 16.91 -22.95
CA LYS A 1120 -26.75 17.68 -23.99
C LYS A 1120 -25.65 16.86 -24.67
N ALA A 1121 -24.79 16.23 -23.88
CA ALA A 1121 -23.68 15.45 -24.42
C ALA A 1121 -24.12 14.19 -25.20
N LEU A 1122 -25.25 13.58 -24.83
CA LEU A 1122 -25.85 12.45 -25.55
C LEU A 1122 -26.54 12.89 -26.85
N SER A 1123 -27.01 14.14 -26.93
CA SER A 1123 -27.66 14.70 -28.11
C SER A 1123 -26.68 15.22 -29.18
N GLN A 1124 -25.44 15.55 -28.79
CA GLN A 1124 -24.39 16.02 -29.69
C GLN A 1124 -23.66 14.85 -30.36
N SER A 1125 -23.37 14.97 -31.66
CA SER A 1125 -22.55 13.99 -32.37
C SER A 1125 -21.07 14.13 -31.98
N ALA A 1126 -20.32 13.03 -31.88
CA ALA A 1126 -18.91 13.04 -31.46
C ALA A 1126 -17.96 13.86 -32.37
N GLU A 1127 -18.44 14.27 -33.55
CA GLU A 1127 -17.71 15.10 -34.52
C GLU A 1127 -18.03 16.60 -34.40
N SER A 1128 -19.04 16.99 -33.60
CA SER A 1128 -19.52 18.37 -33.47
C SER A 1128 -19.34 18.98 -32.07
N SER A 1129 -18.69 18.28 -31.12
CA SER A 1129 -18.46 18.80 -29.78
C SER A 1129 -17.26 19.76 -29.76
N GLU A 1130 -17.50 21.04 -29.51
CA GLU A 1130 -16.44 22.02 -29.26
C GLU A 1130 -15.62 21.60 -28.02
N ARG A 1131 -14.29 21.72 -28.12
CA ARG A 1131 -13.34 21.40 -27.05
C ARG A 1131 -12.70 22.68 -26.55
N ASP A 1132 -12.48 22.76 -25.25
CA ASP A 1132 -11.73 23.87 -24.64
C ASP A 1132 -10.24 23.84 -25.04
N GLU A 1133 -9.49 24.85 -24.60
CA GLU A 1133 -8.04 25.00 -24.86
C GLU A 1133 -7.21 23.79 -24.36
N ASP A 1134 -7.73 23.08 -23.35
CA ASP A 1134 -7.14 21.87 -22.76
C ASP A 1134 -7.57 20.58 -23.48
N GLY A 1135 -8.46 20.67 -24.48
CA GLY A 1135 -8.93 19.56 -25.30
C GLY A 1135 -10.11 18.75 -24.72
N TRP A 1136 -10.80 19.27 -23.70
CA TRP A 1136 -11.94 18.66 -23.02
C TRP A 1136 -13.29 19.17 -23.54
N THR A 1137 -14.30 18.31 -23.52
CA THR A 1137 -15.69 18.71 -23.78
C THR A 1137 -16.37 19.27 -22.52
N GLU A 1138 -17.45 20.04 -22.66
CA GLU A 1138 -18.18 20.68 -21.55
C GLU A 1138 -18.55 19.68 -20.44
N TRP A 1139 -19.10 18.51 -20.79
CA TRP A 1139 -19.47 17.50 -19.80
C TRP A 1139 -18.26 16.83 -19.12
N GLU A 1140 -17.14 16.69 -19.84
CA GLU A 1140 -15.89 16.14 -19.29
C GLU A 1140 -15.32 17.09 -18.23
N ARG A 1141 -15.40 18.40 -18.47
CA ARG A 1141 -14.98 19.45 -17.53
C ARG A 1141 -15.84 19.47 -16.27
N GLU A 1142 -17.16 19.42 -16.45
CA GLU A 1142 -18.13 19.37 -15.36
C GLU A 1142 -17.91 18.15 -14.46
N VAL A 1143 -17.69 16.98 -15.06
CA VAL A 1143 -17.37 15.76 -14.30
C VAL A 1143 -16.02 15.89 -13.59
N LEU A 1144 -14.99 16.44 -14.23
CA LEU A 1144 -13.67 16.63 -13.60
C LEU A 1144 -13.73 17.53 -12.35
N GLN A 1145 -14.57 18.55 -12.35
CA GLN A 1145 -14.74 19.44 -11.20
C GLN A 1145 -15.45 18.75 -10.02
N HIS A 1146 -16.37 17.83 -10.30
CA HIS A 1146 -17.23 17.22 -9.29
C HIS A 1146 -16.81 15.79 -8.90
N ILE A 1147 -15.87 15.18 -9.63
CA ILE A 1147 -15.42 13.81 -9.36
C ILE A 1147 -14.45 13.76 -8.18
N GLU A 1148 -14.73 12.86 -7.26
CA GLU A 1148 -13.80 12.42 -6.25
C GLU A 1148 -12.86 11.38 -6.85
N ILE A 1149 -11.68 11.82 -7.26
CA ILE A 1149 -10.67 10.94 -7.85
C ILE A 1149 -10.16 9.98 -6.77
N ILE A 1150 -10.30 8.69 -7.05
CA ILE A 1150 -9.78 7.61 -6.22
C ILE A 1150 -8.42 7.24 -6.79
N GLN A 1151 -7.38 7.81 -6.21
CA GLN A 1151 -6.00 7.41 -6.49
C GLN A 1151 -5.68 6.08 -5.78
N GLU A 1152 -4.75 5.32 -6.33
CA GLU A 1152 -4.32 4.03 -5.77
C GLU A 1152 -3.79 4.22 -4.35
N LYS A 1153 -4.40 3.51 -3.38
CA LYS A 1153 -3.85 3.33 -2.02
C LYS A 1153 -2.68 2.38 -2.05
#